data_AF-A0A8B6HRD7-F1
#
_entry.id   AF-A0A8B6HRD7-F1
#
_cell.length_a   1.000
_cell.length_b   1.000
_cell.length_c   1.000
_cell.angle_alpha   90.00
_cell.angle_beta   90.00
_cell.angle_gamma   90.00
#
_symmetry.space_group_name_H-M   'P 1'
#
loop_
_entity.id
_entity.type
_entity.pdbx_description
1 polymer ?
#
loop_
_entity_poly.entity_id
_entity_poly.type
_entity_poly.pdbx_seq_one_letter_code
_entity_poly.pdbx_strand_id
1 'polypeptide(L)'
;MDACQQKIRFSIEKLKQEINILDYKWGTIEKRYLMNVVRLEYVIDDLTVTSEYQISLNISICFESKKTCYLSMKVFDHYKLPKVFCNWGTGFEIPEFSLTKFLEEQKEELSDQLSASVTQTLLDKLGLTEFFLDYQCDRTKDPFLTGWRNNCPSSDLSLTLPSSVSCVVPTDCSALTCCTDIKLISRTLSTHIAIDPCNYTMSISIEKLQVQLSLLKYTWGKEEQFSLQGGIVLKYTIHNFEKMFMIDLSLHVCLEQSDPNSCVFNVSILKNAKLPKPLCNLDMGFIHDDFSFTNWLTENSIVNTGTLKEIFVVQLLRELGVDQYMMPSPCDVQYTPYIPTDSQGWNSDKCMSDKPVMLGKLPSDTSCYLSDTCTGVHCCIQIPQLGRAVTVYLDLDTCHNTFTIGIEKFIHKISILEIEYGTIHSFSMFGFVNINYKIEELYNEGMFIVSMTASVCLESNGPCELDIQVLDNVKLPKPLCNFNQGFTIPDFSLASWLDKNKIDITVQLQSYARDLLMEELGIAGYLQSTQCQFSDYQLNTDRWDLGLCGADLSLPTLPKNLACRLPDYCTGIQCCVYIPVLDMYIEAHLLLDICDLRLSIGLENMVINESLAHYNFNTEKIVSLGNMVRLNYKIVDLEAEEKILFSLKLEICFETKGDCIYSYDVFKDTKISKQPCDWNEGFPIPNFKLSDWLTEQQLPSNVTQLSELMTSKLLEHLGIAEYLQQPGCDLTSNPLYSTANSHGWNTECDGILMLPDLPGGMICHLDSTCTSVTCCTPVGLINRNINFYLTIDPCNSVFKLGIEKYQFEFSLYETDFNVQKQFNVERIININYKITDIPGENVYYLDLDVKVCFNERGPCIVEATIFSNTKLPKLQCNWQKGFLKSDWSLSDWFSLKNFSPNLTLPDEGILQLMKDLGLTSFLLDKPCDSSDPDSVFATSYQGWSL
;
A
#
# COMPACT_ATOMS: atom_id res chain seq x y z
N MET A 1 8.63 -6.87 36.89
CA MET A 1 9.57 -5.93 36.26
C MET A 1 10.51 -6.75 35.41
N ASP A 2 10.64 -6.46 34.13
CA ASP A 2 11.61 -7.14 33.28
C ASP A 2 12.96 -6.43 33.37
N ALA A 3 14.01 -7.18 33.69
CA ALA A 3 15.35 -6.62 33.85
C ALA A 3 16.12 -6.54 32.53
N CYS A 4 15.85 -7.41 31.54
CA CYS A 4 16.43 -7.27 30.21
C CYS A 4 15.97 -5.95 29.59
N GLN A 5 14.67 -5.66 29.67
CA GLN A 5 14.00 -4.55 28.96
C GLN A 5 13.64 -3.33 29.81
N GLN A 6 13.95 -3.31 31.12
CA GLN A 6 13.87 -2.10 31.98
C GLN A 6 12.44 -1.48 32.12
N LYS A 7 11.39 -2.30 32.29
CA LYS A 7 9.99 -1.82 32.46
C LYS A 7 9.26 -2.40 33.70
N ILE A 8 8.35 -1.60 34.29
CA ILE A 8 7.47 -1.89 35.45
C ILE A 8 5.99 -1.68 35.04
N ARG A 9 5.03 -2.47 35.55
CA ARG A 9 3.59 -2.37 35.20
C ARG A 9 2.69 -2.35 36.44
N PHE A 10 1.53 -1.69 36.33
CA PHE A 10 0.46 -1.62 37.35
C PHE A 10 -0.93 -1.68 36.69
N SER A 11 -1.98 -2.09 37.42
CA SER A 11 -3.36 -2.20 36.89
C SER A 11 -4.43 -2.25 37.99
N ILE A 12 -5.62 -1.70 37.72
CA ILE A 12 -6.83 -1.76 38.58
C ILE A 12 -8.07 -1.81 37.67
N GLU A 13 -9.03 -2.71 37.95
CA GLU A 13 -10.24 -2.91 37.13
C GLU A 13 -9.89 -3.08 35.62
N LYS A 14 -10.62 -2.41 34.72
CA LYS A 14 -10.35 -2.39 33.27
C LYS A 14 -9.13 -1.52 32.86
N LEU A 15 -8.38 -0.93 33.79
CA LEU A 15 -7.25 -0.03 33.52
C LEU A 15 -5.88 -0.69 33.78
N LYS A 16 -4.91 -0.47 32.88
CA LYS A 16 -3.52 -0.95 32.96
C LYS A 16 -2.54 0.16 32.56
N GLN A 17 -1.35 0.19 33.15
CA GLN A 17 -0.29 1.17 32.85
C GLN A 17 1.11 0.53 32.94
N GLU A 18 2.03 1.01 32.12
CA GLU A 18 3.46 0.67 32.13
C GLU A 18 4.34 1.91 32.38
N ILE A 19 5.50 1.69 32.99
CA ILE A 19 6.53 2.68 33.34
C ILE A 19 7.88 2.14 32.86
N ASN A 20 8.60 2.91 32.05
CA ASN A 20 9.99 2.62 31.69
C ASN A 20 10.93 3.20 32.76
N ILE A 21 11.97 2.44 33.13
CA ILE A 21 12.90 2.75 34.22
C ILE A 21 13.85 3.90 33.86
N LEU A 22 14.23 4.06 32.59
CA LEU A 22 15.36 4.91 32.19
C LEU A 22 15.19 6.42 32.47
N ASP A 23 13.96 6.94 32.39
CA ASP A 23 13.65 8.37 32.62
C ASP A 23 12.87 8.63 33.93
N TYR A 24 12.73 7.63 34.79
CA TYR A 24 11.93 7.77 36.01
C TYR A 24 12.64 8.68 37.05
N LYS A 25 11.93 9.68 37.58
CA LYS A 25 12.44 10.55 38.65
C LYS A 25 12.35 9.85 40.01
N TRP A 26 13.39 9.10 40.32
CA TRP A 26 13.57 8.39 41.59
C TRP A 26 13.19 9.25 42.81
N GLY A 27 12.41 8.69 43.73
CA GLY A 27 11.97 9.33 44.96
C GLY A 27 10.77 10.31 44.86
N THR A 28 10.11 10.46 43.71
CA THR A 28 8.98 11.40 43.54
C THR A 28 7.58 10.76 43.67
N ILE A 29 6.62 11.49 44.27
CA ILE A 29 5.26 10.99 44.56
C ILE A 29 4.27 11.39 43.44
N GLU A 30 3.78 10.41 42.69
CA GLU A 30 2.72 10.55 41.68
C GLU A 30 1.31 10.42 42.27
N LYS A 31 0.25 10.94 41.59
CA LYS A 31 -1.18 10.87 42.03
C LYS A 31 -2.19 10.76 40.87
N ARG A 32 -3.22 9.90 40.96
CA ARG A 32 -4.28 9.72 39.91
C ARG A 32 -5.69 9.49 40.51
N TYR A 33 -6.75 9.70 39.71
CA TYR A 33 -8.17 9.64 40.13
C TYR A 33 -9.10 9.01 39.08
N LEU A 34 -10.24 8.43 39.50
CA LEU A 34 -11.33 7.93 38.65
C LEU A 34 -12.68 8.49 39.11
N MET A 35 -13.37 9.25 38.24
CA MET A 35 -14.69 9.90 38.48
C MET A 35 -14.81 10.62 39.84
N ASN A 36 -13.70 11.12 40.39
CA ASN A 36 -13.52 11.61 41.77
C ASN A 36 -13.81 10.60 42.92
N VAL A 37 -14.32 9.40 42.61
CA VAL A 37 -14.70 8.34 43.56
C VAL A 37 -13.51 7.50 44.01
N VAL A 38 -12.52 7.21 43.15
CA VAL A 38 -11.31 6.43 43.52
C VAL A 38 -10.03 7.24 43.26
N ARG A 39 -8.99 7.08 44.09
CA ARG A 39 -7.74 7.88 44.10
C ARG A 39 -6.51 7.01 44.43
N LEU A 40 -5.32 7.33 43.92
CA LEU A 40 -4.10 6.51 44.06
C LEU A 40 -2.80 7.35 44.02
N GLU A 41 -1.75 6.97 44.78
CA GLU A 41 -0.48 7.71 44.94
C GLU A 41 0.76 6.78 45.14
N TYR A 42 1.94 7.02 44.53
CA TYR A 42 3.13 6.09 44.61
C TYR A 42 4.52 6.69 44.28
N VAL A 43 5.61 5.92 44.56
CA VAL A 43 7.06 6.27 44.44
C VAL A 43 7.92 5.05 44.01
N ILE A 44 9.06 5.26 43.33
CA ILE A 44 10.09 4.23 42.96
C ILE A 44 11.52 4.83 43.09
N ASP A 45 12.57 4.01 43.35
CA ASP A 45 14.01 4.34 43.35
C ASP A 45 14.88 3.28 42.61
N ASP A 46 16.14 3.61 42.28
CA ASP A 46 17.14 2.70 41.65
C ASP A 46 18.39 2.51 42.56
N LEU A 47 18.94 1.30 42.63
CA LEU A 47 20.03 0.88 43.51
C LEU A 47 21.18 0.22 42.72
N THR A 48 21.79 1.02 41.84
CA THR A 48 22.89 0.68 40.91
C THR A 48 24.10 -0.08 41.49
N VAL A 49 24.34 -0.05 42.81
CA VAL A 49 25.46 -0.76 43.46
C VAL A 49 25.20 -2.27 43.59
N THR A 50 23.94 -2.71 43.65
CA THR A 50 23.56 -4.14 43.78
C THR A 50 22.83 -4.71 42.57
N SER A 51 22.69 -3.92 41.49
CA SER A 51 21.95 -4.29 40.26
C SER A 51 20.45 -4.57 40.50
N GLU A 52 19.79 -3.69 41.25
CA GLU A 52 18.43 -3.84 41.80
C GLU A 52 17.69 -2.48 41.88
N TYR A 53 16.35 -2.46 42.04
CA TYR A 53 15.47 -1.25 42.07
C TYR A 53 14.47 -1.32 43.27
N GLN A 54 13.72 -0.27 43.64
CA GLN A 54 12.92 -0.17 44.89
C GLN A 54 11.55 0.59 44.72
N ILE A 55 10.42 0.23 45.38
CA ILE A 55 9.01 0.69 45.03
C ILE A 55 8.06 0.87 46.25
N SER A 56 7.19 1.90 46.31
CA SER A 56 6.15 2.17 47.38
C SER A 56 4.80 2.77 46.87
N LEU A 57 3.61 2.51 47.50
CA LEU A 57 2.24 2.80 46.94
C LEU A 57 1.08 3.01 47.98
N ASN A 58 0.01 3.78 47.64
CA ASN A 58 -1.18 4.16 48.46
C ASN A 58 -2.49 4.41 47.62
N ILE A 59 -3.70 4.20 48.17
CA ILE A 59 -5.03 4.24 47.47
C ILE A 59 -6.16 4.84 48.36
N SER A 60 -7.23 5.45 47.82
CA SER A 60 -8.40 6.03 48.57
C SER A 60 -9.74 6.01 47.81
N ILE A 61 -10.90 6.09 48.51
CA ILE A 61 -12.27 6.05 47.94
C ILE A 61 -13.22 7.10 48.58
N CYS A 62 -14.13 7.74 47.81
CA CYS A 62 -14.95 8.90 48.20
C CYS A 62 -16.37 8.86 47.56
N PHE A 63 -17.45 9.14 48.32
CA PHE A 63 -18.85 9.06 47.80
C PHE A 63 -19.72 10.32 48.02
N GLU A 64 -19.13 11.42 48.48
CA GLU A 64 -19.83 12.66 48.85
C GLU A 64 -19.23 13.87 48.12
N SER A 65 -20.07 14.69 47.48
CA SER A 65 -19.59 15.79 46.62
C SER A 65 -18.95 16.96 47.37
N LYS A 66 -19.19 17.06 48.69
CA LYS A 66 -18.75 18.19 49.54
C LYS A 66 -18.22 17.76 50.93
N LYS A 67 -17.81 16.50 51.10
CA LYS A 67 -17.23 15.96 52.36
C LYS A 67 -15.93 15.21 52.10
N THR A 68 -15.24 14.82 53.17
CA THR A 68 -14.03 13.98 53.12
C THR A 68 -14.32 12.57 52.60
N CYS A 69 -13.31 11.96 51.99
CA CYS A 69 -13.34 10.59 51.48
C CYS A 69 -13.61 9.54 52.57
N TYR A 70 -14.16 8.39 52.15
CA TYR A 70 -14.65 7.32 53.02
C TYR A 70 -13.56 6.28 53.37
N LEU A 71 -12.56 6.09 52.51
CA LEU A 71 -11.48 5.09 52.71
C LEU A 71 -10.12 5.63 52.23
N SER A 72 -9.02 5.21 52.87
CA SER A 72 -7.64 5.39 52.40
C SER A 72 -6.71 4.31 52.97
N MET A 73 -5.78 3.75 52.18
CA MET A 73 -4.95 2.59 52.53
C MET A 73 -3.61 2.51 51.75
N LYS A 74 -2.53 2.13 52.43
CA LYS A 74 -1.20 1.88 51.83
C LYS A 74 -1.05 0.44 51.32
N VAL A 75 -0.22 0.24 50.29
CA VAL A 75 -0.07 -1.04 49.57
C VAL A 75 1.39 -1.53 49.48
N PHE A 76 2.38 -0.65 49.24
CA PHE A 76 3.80 -1.03 49.17
C PHE A 76 4.72 -0.04 49.91
N ASP A 77 5.88 -0.54 50.36
CA ASP A 77 6.95 0.21 51.04
C ASP A 77 8.35 -0.49 50.81
N HIS A 78 8.92 -0.43 49.57
CA HIS A 78 10.35 -0.63 49.11
C HIS A 78 10.89 -2.09 48.58
N TYR A 79 11.01 -2.49 47.23
CA TYR A 79 11.39 -3.88 46.61
C TYR A 79 11.99 -4.08 45.10
N LYS A 80 12.62 -5.24 44.59
CA LYS A 80 13.78 -5.44 43.56
C LYS A 80 13.92 -6.65 42.44
N LEU A 81 14.71 -6.64 41.25
CA LEU A 81 15.03 -7.77 40.17
C LEU A 81 16.22 -7.67 39.01
N PRO A 82 16.79 -8.76 38.26
CA PRO A 82 17.97 -8.83 37.20
C PRO A 82 17.99 -9.75 35.82
N LYS A 83 19.06 -9.82 34.87
CA LYS A 83 19.12 -10.27 33.33
C LYS A 83 20.37 -11.02 32.55
N VAL A 84 20.33 -11.69 31.29
CA VAL A 84 21.45 -12.16 30.23
C VAL A 84 21.14 -12.92 28.78
N PHE A 85 22.08 -13.51 27.87
CA PHE A 85 22.04 -13.86 26.32
C PHE A 85 22.76 -15.16 25.55
N CYS A 86 23.01 -15.29 24.15
CA CYS A 86 23.26 -16.49 23.13
C CYS A 86 24.62 -16.62 22.18
N ASN A 87 24.99 -17.35 21.01
CA ASN A 87 24.50 -18.20 19.77
C ASN A 87 25.41 -19.35 18.95
N TRP A 88 25.70 -19.43 17.56
CA TRP A 88 26.06 -20.68 16.60
C TRP A 88 27.21 -20.75 15.41
N GLY A 89 27.43 -21.85 14.54
CA GLY A 89 28.23 -21.97 13.17
C GLY A 89 28.76 -23.36 12.44
N THR A 90 29.13 -23.51 11.08
CA THR A 90 29.61 -24.78 10.26
C THR A 90 30.53 -24.68 8.91
N GLY A 91 30.87 -25.77 8.09
CA GLY A 91 31.79 -25.83 6.83
C GLY A 91 31.83 -27.09 5.82
N PHE A 92 32.70 -27.18 4.73
CA PHE A 92 32.64 -28.13 3.50
C PHE A 92 33.98 -28.76 2.85
N GLU A 93 33.99 -29.32 1.58
CA GLU A 93 34.95 -30.33 0.95
C GLU A 93 35.54 -30.09 -0.50
N ILE A 94 36.76 -30.61 -0.83
CA ILE A 94 37.26 -31.39 -2.04
C ILE A 94 38.82 -31.55 -2.03
N PRO A 95 39.49 -32.61 -2.60
CA PRO A 95 40.90 -32.96 -2.27
C PRO A 95 42.00 -33.07 -3.39
N GLU A 96 43.19 -32.50 -3.06
CA GLU A 96 44.60 -32.97 -3.21
C GLU A 96 45.62 -32.54 -4.32
N PHE A 97 45.31 -31.65 -5.28
CA PHE A 97 46.33 -31.00 -6.17
C PHE A 97 47.08 -29.85 -5.46
N SER A 98 48.30 -29.52 -5.90
CA SER A 98 49.14 -28.48 -5.28
C SER A 98 50.14 -27.82 -6.24
N LEU A 99 50.15 -26.47 -6.27
CA LEU A 99 51.15 -25.61 -6.89
C LEU A 99 52.50 -25.76 -6.20
N THR A 100 52.47 -25.89 -4.88
CA THR A 100 53.69 -26.01 -4.06
C THR A 100 54.54 -27.19 -4.55
N LYS A 101 53.90 -28.35 -4.79
CA LYS A 101 54.54 -29.53 -5.40
C LYS A 101 55.04 -29.28 -6.85
N PHE A 102 54.35 -28.45 -7.63
CA PHE A 102 54.77 -28.12 -9.00
C PHE A 102 56.02 -27.22 -9.04
N LEU A 103 56.12 -26.22 -8.15
CA LEU A 103 57.27 -25.32 -8.11
C LEU A 103 58.56 -26.05 -7.69
N GLU A 104 58.43 -27.03 -6.79
CA GLU A 104 59.52 -27.97 -6.45
C GLU A 104 60.03 -28.77 -7.67
N GLU A 105 59.14 -29.23 -8.57
CA GLU A 105 59.55 -29.90 -9.82
C GLU A 105 60.37 -28.97 -10.74
N GLN A 106 60.02 -27.68 -10.79
CA GLN A 106 60.69 -26.69 -11.63
C GLN A 106 61.95 -26.09 -11.01
N LYS A 107 62.18 -26.30 -9.70
CA LYS A 107 63.26 -25.69 -8.90
C LYS A 107 63.17 -24.17 -8.83
N GLU A 108 61.95 -23.64 -8.73
CA GLU A 108 61.70 -22.21 -8.54
C GLU A 108 60.98 -21.99 -7.19
N GLU A 109 61.29 -20.90 -6.50
CA GLU A 109 60.63 -20.54 -5.24
C GLU A 109 59.47 -19.59 -5.51
N LEU A 110 58.35 -19.73 -4.76
CA LEU A 110 57.19 -18.86 -4.90
C LEU A 110 57.56 -17.41 -4.52
N SER A 111 57.31 -16.48 -5.43
CA SER A 111 57.54 -15.05 -5.25
C SER A 111 56.50 -14.21 -6.02
N ASP A 112 56.54 -12.88 -5.88
CA ASP A 112 55.57 -11.95 -6.51
C ASP A 112 55.46 -12.07 -8.05
N GLN A 113 56.47 -12.66 -8.71
CA GLN A 113 56.56 -12.82 -10.15
C GLN A 113 57.42 -14.06 -10.49
N LEU A 114 56.81 -15.08 -11.11
CA LEU A 114 57.54 -16.26 -11.60
C LEU A 114 58.42 -15.93 -12.81
N SER A 115 59.43 -16.76 -13.08
CA SER A 115 60.25 -16.63 -14.29
C SER A 115 59.40 -16.89 -15.54
N ALA A 116 59.64 -16.15 -16.63
CA ALA A 116 58.86 -16.29 -17.86
C ALA A 116 58.83 -17.75 -18.40
N SER A 117 59.90 -18.52 -18.17
CA SER A 117 59.98 -19.95 -18.46
C SER A 117 59.05 -20.83 -17.61
N VAL A 118 59.01 -20.60 -16.29
CA VAL A 118 58.15 -21.38 -15.38
C VAL A 118 56.70 -20.90 -15.45
N THR A 119 56.45 -19.61 -15.65
CA THR A 119 55.13 -19.07 -16.00
C THR A 119 54.53 -19.79 -17.20
N GLN A 120 55.25 -19.86 -18.32
CA GLN A 120 54.75 -20.55 -19.53
C GLN A 120 54.47 -22.03 -19.24
N THR A 121 55.42 -22.73 -18.59
CA THR A 121 55.28 -24.15 -18.23
C THR A 121 54.09 -24.43 -17.30
N LEU A 122 53.81 -23.52 -16.35
CA LEU A 122 52.66 -23.59 -15.45
C LEU A 122 51.34 -23.42 -16.20
N LEU A 123 51.25 -22.39 -17.03
CA LEU A 123 50.05 -22.10 -17.83
C LEU A 123 49.76 -23.22 -18.84
N ASP A 124 50.81 -23.84 -19.41
CA ASP A 124 50.69 -24.99 -20.30
C ASP A 124 50.30 -26.28 -19.55
N LYS A 125 50.88 -26.56 -18.36
CA LYS A 125 50.52 -27.74 -17.54
C LYS A 125 49.07 -27.64 -16.99
N LEU A 126 48.54 -26.43 -16.86
CA LEU A 126 47.15 -26.13 -16.50
C LEU A 126 46.22 -25.99 -17.74
N GLY A 127 46.74 -26.07 -18.96
CA GLY A 127 45.94 -25.94 -20.19
C GLY A 127 45.34 -24.54 -20.44
N LEU A 128 45.90 -23.49 -19.85
CA LEU A 128 45.35 -22.13 -19.88
C LEU A 128 45.70 -21.35 -21.16
N THR A 129 46.86 -21.65 -21.75
CA THR A 129 47.50 -20.84 -22.80
C THR A 129 46.66 -20.63 -24.05
N GLU A 130 45.85 -21.61 -24.46
CA GLU A 130 45.05 -21.55 -25.69
C GLU A 130 43.85 -20.59 -25.61
N PHE A 131 43.36 -20.31 -24.40
CA PHE A 131 42.21 -19.44 -24.16
C PHE A 131 42.56 -17.95 -24.05
N PHE A 132 43.84 -17.59 -24.18
CA PHE A 132 44.30 -16.21 -24.02
C PHE A 132 44.13 -15.36 -25.29
N LEU A 133 43.78 -14.08 -25.12
CA LEU A 133 43.65 -13.09 -26.19
C LEU A 133 44.99 -12.86 -26.90
N ASP A 134 44.92 -12.59 -28.20
CA ASP A 134 46.11 -12.37 -29.06
C ASP A 134 46.89 -11.11 -28.67
N TYR A 135 46.20 -10.15 -28.05
CA TYR A 135 46.78 -8.97 -27.42
C TYR A 135 46.28 -8.85 -25.99
N GLN A 136 47.19 -8.60 -25.06
CA GLN A 136 46.88 -8.27 -23.67
C GLN A 136 46.15 -6.93 -23.57
N CYS A 137 45.19 -6.82 -22.65
CA CYS A 137 44.45 -5.58 -22.41
C CYS A 137 45.37 -4.53 -21.75
N ASP A 138 45.31 -3.28 -22.21
CA ASP A 138 46.29 -2.26 -21.82
C ASP A 138 45.67 -1.18 -20.93
N ARG A 139 45.99 -1.24 -19.63
CA ARG A 139 45.53 -0.27 -18.62
C ARG A 139 46.12 1.14 -18.76
N THR A 140 47.07 1.34 -19.68
CA THR A 140 47.67 2.65 -20.01
C THR A 140 47.07 3.30 -21.26
N LYS A 141 46.15 2.62 -21.94
CA LYS A 141 45.49 3.09 -23.18
C LYS A 141 43.98 3.14 -23.04
N ASP A 142 43.33 3.83 -23.98
CA ASP A 142 41.87 3.80 -24.13
C ASP A 142 41.41 2.36 -24.47
N PRO A 143 40.32 1.83 -23.87
CA PRO A 143 39.37 2.54 -23.01
C PRO A 143 39.66 2.48 -21.50
N PHE A 144 40.72 1.78 -21.07
CA PHE A 144 41.03 1.46 -19.66
C PHE A 144 41.85 2.51 -18.89
N LEU A 145 42.18 3.63 -19.54
CA LEU A 145 42.83 4.80 -18.94
C LEU A 145 42.06 5.29 -17.69
N THR A 146 42.81 5.74 -16.68
CA THR A 146 42.32 6.27 -15.38
C THR A 146 41.57 5.28 -14.47
N GLY A 147 41.51 3.99 -14.80
CA GLY A 147 40.99 2.96 -13.91
C GLY A 147 39.52 2.68 -14.13
N TRP A 148 38.62 3.49 -13.55
CA TRP A 148 37.17 3.35 -13.75
C TRP A 148 36.68 4.34 -14.81
N ARG A 149 35.90 3.84 -15.79
CA ARG A 149 35.25 4.66 -16.81
C ARG A 149 33.78 4.28 -16.92
N ASN A 150 32.91 5.22 -16.56
CA ASN A 150 31.48 5.10 -16.79
C ASN A 150 31.09 5.85 -18.08
N ASN A 151 30.52 5.15 -19.06
CA ASN A 151 29.87 5.75 -20.23
C ASN A 151 28.33 5.69 -20.16
N CYS A 152 27.74 5.09 -19.12
CA CYS A 152 26.29 5.01 -18.91
C CYS A 152 25.71 6.42 -18.58
N PRO A 153 24.74 6.94 -19.35
CA PRO A 153 24.18 8.28 -19.11
C PRO A 153 23.28 8.39 -17.86
N SER A 154 22.74 7.27 -17.36
CA SER A 154 21.65 7.22 -16.38
C SER A 154 22.08 6.80 -14.96
N SER A 155 23.38 6.71 -14.67
CA SER A 155 23.86 6.33 -13.33
C SER A 155 25.15 7.02 -12.92
N ASP A 156 25.21 7.50 -11.68
CA ASP A 156 26.39 8.14 -11.10
C ASP A 156 27.30 7.08 -10.44
N LEU A 157 27.79 6.14 -11.25
CA LEU A 157 28.58 5.01 -10.78
C LEU A 157 30.01 5.42 -10.39
N SER A 158 30.22 5.66 -9.09
CA SER A 158 31.54 5.84 -8.47
C SER A 158 32.02 4.54 -7.80
N LEU A 159 32.73 3.68 -8.56
CA LEU A 159 33.31 2.42 -8.07
C LEU A 159 34.81 2.56 -7.77
N THR A 160 35.22 2.16 -6.55
CA THR A 160 36.63 2.17 -6.14
C THR A 160 37.31 0.86 -6.53
N LEU A 161 37.97 0.85 -7.70
CA LEU A 161 38.70 -0.32 -8.20
C LEU A 161 40.05 -0.52 -7.48
N PRO A 162 40.52 -1.78 -7.31
CA PRO A 162 41.89 -2.07 -6.91
C PRO A 162 42.93 -1.56 -7.92
N SER A 163 44.13 -1.23 -7.45
CA SER A 163 45.21 -0.67 -8.30
C SER A 163 45.73 -1.61 -9.40
N SER A 164 45.40 -2.90 -9.37
CA SER A 164 45.63 -3.89 -10.44
C SER A 164 44.53 -3.93 -11.51
N VAL A 165 43.39 -3.28 -11.31
CA VAL A 165 42.19 -3.39 -12.17
C VAL A 165 41.89 -2.06 -12.89
N SER A 166 41.37 -2.14 -14.12
CA SER A 166 40.68 -1.03 -14.80
C SER A 166 39.39 -1.57 -15.42
N CYS A 167 38.26 -0.86 -15.34
CA CYS A 167 36.96 -1.29 -15.86
C CYS A 167 36.23 -0.18 -16.63
N VAL A 168 35.39 -0.60 -17.57
CA VAL A 168 34.58 0.24 -18.46
C VAL A 168 33.15 -0.27 -18.51
N VAL A 169 32.17 0.60 -18.27
CA VAL A 169 30.73 0.35 -18.54
C VAL A 169 30.34 1.11 -19.81
N PRO A 170 29.70 0.50 -20.83
CA PRO A 170 29.32 1.19 -22.06
C PRO A 170 28.07 2.08 -21.89
N THR A 171 27.65 2.72 -22.98
CA THR A 171 26.50 3.64 -23.03
C THR A 171 25.13 2.95 -22.86
N ASP A 172 25.09 1.63 -23.01
CA ASP A 172 23.90 0.77 -22.82
C ASP A 172 23.62 0.44 -21.35
N CYS A 173 24.56 0.73 -20.44
CA CYS A 173 24.51 0.45 -19.01
C CYS A 173 24.39 -1.05 -18.62
N SER A 174 24.33 -1.96 -19.60
CA SER A 174 23.99 -3.38 -19.43
C SER A 174 25.21 -4.31 -19.38
N ALA A 175 26.40 -3.78 -19.63
CA ALA A 175 27.65 -4.54 -19.66
C ALA A 175 28.81 -3.87 -18.92
N LEU A 176 29.86 -4.65 -18.70
CA LEU A 176 31.09 -4.27 -18.03
C LEU A 176 32.26 -5.04 -18.65
N THR A 177 33.33 -4.33 -18.98
CA THR A 177 34.61 -4.93 -19.40
C THR A 177 35.71 -4.47 -18.47
N CYS A 178 36.44 -5.43 -17.88
CA CYS A 178 37.53 -5.16 -16.94
C CYS A 178 38.85 -5.79 -17.42
N CYS A 179 39.96 -5.11 -17.13
CA CYS A 179 41.33 -5.53 -17.41
C CYS A 179 42.11 -5.60 -16.09
N THR A 180 42.68 -6.76 -15.77
CA THR A 180 43.28 -7.06 -14.46
C THR A 180 44.73 -7.53 -14.59
N ASP A 181 45.66 -6.84 -13.93
CA ASP A 181 47.09 -7.17 -13.84
C ASP A 181 47.36 -8.30 -12.82
N ILE A 182 47.94 -9.42 -13.30
CA ILE A 182 48.31 -10.59 -12.49
C ILE A 182 49.84 -10.77 -12.52
N LYS A 183 50.52 -10.11 -11.58
CA LYS A 183 51.99 -10.06 -11.47
C LYS A 183 52.66 -11.43 -11.43
N LEU A 184 52.08 -12.39 -10.71
CA LEU A 184 52.62 -13.75 -10.55
C LEU A 184 52.95 -14.42 -11.90
N ILE A 185 52.12 -14.16 -12.92
CA ILE A 185 52.27 -14.68 -14.28
C ILE A 185 52.64 -13.60 -15.30
N SER A 186 53.05 -12.42 -14.85
CA SER A 186 53.46 -11.27 -15.69
C SER A 186 52.44 -10.89 -16.78
N ARG A 187 51.13 -11.08 -16.53
CA ARG A 187 50.09 -11.00 -17.57
C ARG A 187 48.85 -10.24 -17.09
N THR A 188 48.28 -9.40 -17.95
CA THR A 188 46.93 -8.87 -17.76
C THR A 188 45.88 -9.81 -18.35
N LEU A 189 44.74 -9.99 -17.69
CA LEU A 189 43.58 -10.70 -18.22
C LEU A 189 42.39 -9.75 -18.42
N SER A 190 41.70 -9.90 -19.56
CA SER A 190 40.42 -9.27 -19.85
C SER A 190 39.27 -10.16 -19.37
N THR A 191 38.32 -9.58 -18.65
CA THR A 191 37.07 -10.23 -18.21
C THR A 191 35.88 -9.36 -18.59
N HIS A 192 34.87 -9.92 -19.23
CA HIS A 192 33.67 -9.19 -19.66
C HIS A 192 32.41 -9.89 -19.17
N ILE A 193 31.40 -9.08 -18.83
CA ILE A 193 30.07 -9.52 -18.40
C ILE A 193 29.03 -8.58 -19.01
N ALA A 194 28.01 -9.14 -19.66
CA ALA A 194 26.88 -8.41 -20.24
C ALA A 194 25.57 -9.09 -19.85
N ILE A 195 24.56 -8.31 -19.49
CA ILE A 195 23.25 -8.80 -19.03
C ILE A 195 22.16 -8.06 -19.81
N ASP A 196 21.50 -8.76 -20.71
CA ASP A 196 20.38 -8.25 -21.50
C ASP A 196 19.04 -8.79 -20.93
N PRO A 197 18.32 -8.00 -20.12
CA PRO A 197 17.02 -8.40 -19.59
C PRO A 197 15.93 -8.49 -20.65
N CYS A 198 16.07 -7.78 -21.78
CA CYS A 198 15.02 -7.68 -22.80
C CYS A 198 15.04 -8.90 -23.74
N ASN A 199 16.23 -9.37 -24.10
CA ASN A 199 16.42 -10.62 -24.86
C ASN A 199 16.67 -11.85 -23.96
N TYR A 200 16.61 -11.69 -22.64
CA TYR A 200 16.83 -12.74 -21.64
C TYR A 200 18.16 -13.49 -21.82
N THR A 201 19.22 -12.80 -22.26
CA THR A 201 20.55 -13.39 -22.41
C THR A 201 21.58 -12.71 -21.52
N MET A 202 22.63 -13.45 -21.21
CA MET A 202 23.79 -12.98 -20.50
C MET A 202 25.02 -13.53 -21.20
N SER A 203 26.12 -12.78 -21.25
CA SER A 203 27.41 -13.35 -21.64
C SER A 203 28.48 -13.07 -20.58
N ILE A 204 29.36 -14.04 -20.38
CA ILE A 204 30.51 -13.97 -19.47
C ILE A 204 31.73 -14.41 -20.27
N SER A 205 32.85 -13.71 -20.15
CA SER A 205 34.12 -14.19 -20.69
C SER A 205 35.32 -13.94 -19.78
N ILE A 206 36.30 -14.85 -19.92
CA ILE A 206 37.68 -14.68 -19.49
C ILE A 206 38.51 -14.84 -20.76
N GLU A 207 39.15 -13.76 -21.20
CA GLU A 207 39.97 -13.73 -22.43
C GLU A 207 39.17 -14.20 -23.67
N LYS A 208 39.55 -15.31 -24.32
CA LYS A 208 38.80 -15.91 -25.45
C LYS A 208 37.69 -16.87 -25.00
N LEU A 209 37.70 -17.35 -23.76
CA LEU A 209 36.65 -18.24 -23.28
C LEU A 209 35.41 -17.43 -22.93
N GLN A 210 34.45 -17.37 -23.85
CA GLN A 210 33.12 -16.79 -23.65
C GLN A 210 32.05 -17.88 -23.54
N VAL A 211 31.08 -17.66 -22.65
CA VAL A 211 29.82 -18.42 -22.60
C VAL A 211 28.65 -17.45 -22.70
N GLN A 212 27.60 -17.84 -23.44
CA GLN A 212 26.31 -17.17 -23.42
C GLN A 212 25.33 -18.04 -22.61
N LEU A 213 24.65 -17.42 -21.65
CA LEU A 213 23.70 -18.03 -20.74
C LEU A 213 22.31 -17.43 -21.01
N SER A 214 21.25 -18.22 -20.78
CA SER A 214 19.87 -17.71 -20.84
C SER A 214 19.40 -17.38 -19.43
N LEU A 215 18.94 -16.14 -19.23
CA LEU A 215 18.42 -15.65 -17.95
C LEU A 215 17.15 -16.41 -17.53
N LEU A 216 16.40 -16.99 -18.48
CA LEU A 216 15.28 -17.90 -18.24
C LEU A 216 15.65 -19.18 -17.47
N LYS A 217 16.95 -19.45 -17.30
CA LYS A 217 17.50 -20.62 -16.59
C LYS A 217 18.55 -20.24 -15.53
N TYR A 218 18.73 -18.95 -15.25
CA TYR A 218 19.72 -18.46 -14.30
C TYR A 218 19.13 -18.36 -12.88
N THR A 219 19.94 -18.67 -11.86
CA THR A 219 19.54 -18.63 -10.44
C THR A 219 20.15 -17.40 -9.78
N TRP A 220 19.34 -16.37 -9.57
CA TRP A 220 19.76 -15.10 -8.95
C TRP A 220 20.18 -15.28 -7.48
N GLY A 221 21.07 -14.41 -7.00
CA GLY A 221 21.53 -14.34 -5.61
C GLY A 221 22.43 -15.49 -5.14
N LYS A 222 22.79 -16.41 -6.05
CA LYS A 222 23.72 -17.52 -5.79
C LYS A 222 25.10 -17.19 -6.32
N GLU A 223 26.15 -17.49 -5.53
CA GLU A 223 27.53 -17.48 -6.05
C GLU A 223 27.66 -18.57 -7.11
N GLU A 224 28.00 -18.16 -8.33
CA GLU A 224 28.40 -19.04 -9.42
C GLU A 224 29.88 -18.82 -9.74
N GLN A 225 30.49 -19.82 -10.36
CA GLN A 225 31.89 -19.75 -10.77
C GLN A 225 32.05 -20.13 -12.23
N PHE A 226 32.80 -19.30 -12.96
CA PHE A 226 33.23 -19.54 -14.33
C PHE A 226 34.75 -19.65 -14.32
N SER A 227 35.31 -20.80 -14.69
CA SER A 227 36.75 -21.05 -14.54
C SER A 227 37.42 -21.44 -15.83
N LEU A 228 38.62 -20.88 -16.04
CA LEU A 228 39.58 -21.31 -17.04
C LEU A 228 40.35 -22.49 -16.43
N GLN A 229 40.02 -23.71 -16.86
CA GLN A 229 40.63 -24.98 -16.42
C GLN A 229 40.76 -25.15 -14.89
N GLY A 230 39.85 -24.57 -14.10
CA GLY A 230 39.91 -24.53 -12.63
C GLY A 230 41.02 -23.64 -12.04
N GLY A 231 42.11 -23.36 -12.78
CA GLY A 231 43.27 -22.61 -12.29
C GLY A 231 43.07 -21.09 -12.21
N ILE A 232 42.22 -20.53 -13.08
CA ILE A 232 41.78 -19.12 -13.00
C ILE A 232 40.27 -19.12 -12.86
N VAL A 233 39.74 -18.59 -11.75
CA VAL A 233 38.32 -18.65 -11.39
C VAL A 233 37.75 -17.24 -11.31
N LEU A 234 36.78 -16.94 -12.15
CA LEU A 234 35.91 -15.77 -12.04
C LEU A 234 34.68 -16.18 -11.21
N LYS A 235 34.62 -15.73 -9.97
CA LYS A 235 33.44 -15.86 -9.11
C LYS A 235 32.52 -14.66 -9.34
N TYR A 236 31.23 -14.92 -9.44
CA TYR A 236 30.23 -13.87 -9.63
C TYR A 236 28.92 -14.23 -8.93
N THR A 237 28.29 -13.20 -8.35
CA THR A 237 26.95 -13.29 -7.75
C THR A 237 26.14 -12.16 -8.34
N ILE A 238 24.96 -12.46 -8.87
CA ILE A 238 24.09 -11.45 -9.49
C ILE A 238 22.72 -11.50 -8.85
N HIS A 239 22.31 -10.37 -8.29
CA HIS A 239 20.96 -10.16 -7.79
C HIS A 239 20.18 -9.33 -8.82
N ASN A 240 18.94 -9.70 -9.07
CA ASN A 240 18.01 -9.04 -9.97
C ASN A 240 16.95 -8.34 -9.10
N PHE A 241 17.07 -7.02 -8.99
CA PHE A 241 16.05 -6.16 -8.37
C PHE A 241 15.19 -5.56 -9.46
N GLU A 242 14.00 -5.08 -9.12
CA GLU A 242 12.99 -4.54 -10.04
C GLU A 242 13.61 -3.63 -11.12
N LYS A 243 14.36 -2.60 -10.72
CA LYS A 243 14.88 -1.54 -11.61
C LYS A 243 16.39 -1.65 -11.94
N MET A 244 17.11 -2.61 -11.35
CA MET A 244 18.58 -2.71 -11.51
C MET A 244 19.14 -4.11 -11.17
N PHE A 245 20.31 -4.42 -11.71
CA PHE A 245 21.14 -5.54 -11.27
C PHE A 245 22.17 -5.11 -10.22
N MET A 246 22.47 -6.01 -9.30
CA MET A 246 23.64 -5.92 -8.42
C MET A 246 24.60 -7.06 -8.76
N ILE A 247 25.88 -6.74 -8.90
CA ILE A 247 26.94 -7.67 -9.31
C ILE A 247 28.11 -7.63 -8.32
N ASP A 248 28.41 -8.78 -7.72
CA ASP A 248 29.74 -9.10 -7.20
C ASP A 248 30.56 -9.78 -8.29
N LEU A 249 31.84 -9.43 -8.42
CA LEU A 249 32.74 -10.01 -9.40
C LEU A 249 34.17 -10.09 -8.84
N SER A 250 34.72 -11.29 -8.69
CA SER A 250 36.09 -11.47 -8.21
C SER A 250 36.87 -12.49 -9.04
N LEU A 251 38.13 -12.16 -9.32
CA LEU A 251 39.04 -12.98 -10.09
C LEU A 251 40.10 -13.58 -9.16
N HIS A 252 40.20 -14.91 -9.22
CA HIS A 252 41.06 -15.71 -8.37
C HIS A 252 41.99 -16.58 -9.23
N VAL A 253 43.18 -16.88 -8.73
CA VAL A 253 44.12 -17.84 -9.34
C VAL A 253 44.39 -18.93 -8.31
N CYS A 254 43.67 -20.05 -8.44
CA CYS A 254 43.54 -21.10 -7.44
C CYS A 254 44.24 -22.36 -7.92
N LEU A 255 45.46 -22.59 -7.42
CA LEU A 255 46.40 -23.56 -7.98
C LEU A 255 46.65 -24.76 -7.05
N GLU A 256 45.72 -25.02 -6.13
CA GLU A 256 45.71 -26.18 -5.23
C GLU A 256 44.28 -26.78 -5.27
N GLN A 257 44.08 -28.07 -5.57
CA GLN A 257 42.79 -28.75 -5.25
C GLN A 257 42.80 -29.32 -3.82
N SER A 258 43.95 -29.29 -3.12
CA SER A 258 44.04 -29.61 -1.68
C SER A 258 43.19 -28.65 -0.85
N ASP A 259 43.13 -27.40 -1.30
CA ASP A 259 42.20 -26.37 -0.83
C ASP A 259 41.87 -25.48 -2.04
N PRO A 260 40.71 -25.67 -2.69
CA PRO A 260 40.29 -24.85 -3.83
C PRO A 260 40.12 -23.35 -3.51
N ASN A 261 40.19 -22.93 -2.25
CA ASN A 261 40.19 -21.54 -1.82
C ASN A 261 41.61 -21.01 -1.53
N SER A 262 42.64 -21.88 -1.54
CA SER A 262 44.06 -21.50 -1.46
C SER A 262 44.52 -20.94 -2.81
N CYS A 263 44.17 -19.68 -3.04
CA CYS A 263 44.41 -18.97 -4.28
C CYS A 263 45.57 -17.98 -4.12
N VAL A 264 46.61 -18.13 -4.94
CA VAL A 264 47.86 -17.35 -4.90
C VAL A 264 47.71 -15.92 -5.43
N PHE A 265 46.60 -15.62 -6.10
CA PHE A 265 46.18 -14.27 -6.41
C PHE A 265 44.66 -14.17 -6.25
N ASN A 266 44.19 -13.09 -5.63
CA ASN A 266 42.78 -12.80 -5.40
C ASN A 266 42.54 -11.30 -5.61
N VAL A 267 41.52 -10.94 -6.38
CA VAL A 267 41.07 -9.55 -6.49
C VAL A 267 39.56 -9.47 -6.67
N SER A 268 38.89 -8.68 -5.82
CA SER A 268 37.52 -8.26 -6.08
C SER A 268 37.57 -7.14 -7.13
N ILE A 269 37.07 -7.45 -8.32
CA ILE A 269 36.97 -6.52 -9.46
C ILE A 269 35.80 -5.57 -9.20
N LEU A 270 34.66 -6.15 -8.83
CA LEU A 270 33.49 -5.47 -8.29
C LEU A 270 33.12 -6.09 -6.94
N LYS A 271 32.59 -5.24 -6.06
CA LYS A 271 31.81 -5.67 -4.91
C LYS A 271 30.56 -4.81 -4.85
N ASN A 272 29.39 -5.44 -4.77
CA ASN A 272 28.10 -4.78 -4.61
C ASN A 272 27.78 -3.72 -5.69
N ALA A 273 28.31 -3.89 -6.91
CA ALA A 273 28.20 -2.90 -7.98
C ALA A 273 26.81 -2.90 -8.61
N LYS A 274 26.27 -1.71 -8.89
CA LYS A 274 24.92 -1.52 -9.41
C LYS A 274 24.94 -1.26 -10.92
N LEU A 275 24.07 -1.88 -11.69
CA LEU A 275 23.83 -1.54 -13.11
C LEU A 275 22.32 -1.35 -13.32
N PRO A 276 21.86 -0.19 -13.83
CA PRO A 276 20.43 0.02 -14.10
C PRO A 276 19.96 -0.87 -15.25
N LYS A 277 18.69 -1.30 -15.23
CA LYS A 277 18.10 -2.00 -16.38
C LYS A 277 17.80 -1.01 -17.51
N PRO A 278 18.03 -1.38 -18.78
CA PRO A 278 17.48 -0.62 -19.91
C PRO A 278 15.95 -0.72 -19.92
N LEU A 279 15.28 0.31 -20.43
CA LEU A 279 13.86 0.24 -20.80
C LEU A 279 13.75 -0.68 -22.03
N CYS A 280 13.05 -1.79 -21.90
CA CYS A 280 12.83 -2.72 -23.01
C CYS A 280 11.76 -2.16 -23.95
N ASN A 281 12.00 -2.26 -25.26
CA ASN A 281 10.91 -2.15 -26.22
C ASN A 281 9.99 -3.37 -26.04
N LEU A 282 8.73 -3.12 -25.72
CA LEU A 282 7.72 -4.15 -25.54
C LEU A 282 7.08 -4.58 -26.87
N ASP A 283 7.13 -3.73 -27.90
CA ASP A 283 6.62 -4.01 -29.24
C ASP A 283 7.76 -4.40 -30.18
N MET A 284 8.26 -5.63 -30.05
CA MET A 284 9.28 -6.18 -30.94
C MET A 284 8.62 -6.83 -32.16
N GLY A 285 8.76 -6.20 -33.32
CA GLY A 285 8.37 -6.80 -34.61
C GLY A 285 9.20 -8.02 -35.01
N PHE A 286 8.93 -8.57 -36.19
CA PHE A 286 9.66 -9.72 -36.73
C PHE A 286 11.16 -9.42 -36.86
N ILE A 287 12.01 -10.43 -36.61
CA ILE A 287 13.47 -10.34 -36.83
C ILE A 287 13.82 -10.05 -38.30
N HIS A 288 12.91 -10.40 -39.21
CA HIS A 288 12.96 -10.07 -40.62
C HIS A 288 11.67 -9.32 -41.01
N ASP A 289 11.79 -8.02 -41.30
CA ASP A 289 10.68 -7.13 -41.66
C ASP A 289 9.91 -7.57 -42.92
N ASP A 290 10.47 -8.50 -43.71
CA ASP A 290 9.91 -9.11 -44.92
C ASP A 290 9.52 -10.59 -44.74
N PHE A 291 9.53 -11.12 -43.51
CA PHE A 291 9.18 -12.51 -43.23
C PHE A 291 7.81 -12.89 -43.78
N SER A 292 7.75 -14.04 -44.46
CA SER A 292 6.51 -14.62 -44.96
C SER A 292 6.54 -16.14 -44.77
N PHE A 293 5.60 -16.67 -44.00
CA PHE A 293 5.45 -18.11 -43.82
C PHE A 293 5.18 -18.83 -45.15
N THR A 294 4.42 -18.20 -46.05
CA THR A 294 4.16 -18.71 -47.41
C THR A 294 5.44 -18.85 -48.25
N ASN A 295 6.37 -17.89 -48.15
CA ASN A 295 7.67 -17.98 -48.80
C ASN A 295 8.56 -19.02 -48.10
N TRP A 296 8.65 -18.99 -46.77
CA TRP A 296 9.45 -19.92 -45.97
C TRP A 296 9.09 -21.39 -46.21
N LEU A 297 7.79 -21.72 -46.32
CA LEU A 297 7.31 -23.05 -46.72
C LEU A 297 7.84 -23.45 -48.09
N THR A 298 7.82 -22.54 -49.05
CA THR A 298 8.23 -22.76 -50.44
C THR A 298 9.74 -23.00 -50.51
N GLU A 299 10.54 -22.19 -49.83
CA GLU A 299 12.01 -22.30 -49.78
C GLU A 299 12.46 -23.59 -49.09
N ASN A 300 11.82 -23.97 -47.98
CA ASN A 300 12.08 -25.23 -47.28
C ASN A 300 11.46 -26.46 -47.99
N SER A 301 10.80 -26.27 -49.14
CA SER A 301 10.13 -27.33 -49.92
C SER A 301 9.06 -28.12 -49.12
N ILE A 302 8.38 -27.43 -48.18
CA ILE A 302 7.34 -27.99 -47.31
C ILE A 302 5.99 -27.85 -48.00
N VAL A 303 5.32 -28.98 -48.25
CA VAL A 303 3.93 -28.99 -48.72
C VAL A 303 3.01 -28.64 -47.57
N ASN A 304 2.27 -27.54 -47.67
CA ASN A 304 1.24 -27.17 -46.69
C ASN A 304 0.10 -28.20 -46.71
N THR A 305 -0.07 -28.94 -45.61
CA THR A 305 -1.13 -29.94 -45.40
C THR A 305 -2.14 -29.51 -44.32
N GLY A 306 -2.31 -28.20 -44.12
CA GLY A 306 -3.07 -27.62 -43.01
C GLY A 306 -2.20 -27.48 -41.77
N THR A 307 -1.95 -28.59 -41.06
CA THR A 307 -1.09 -28.60 -39.88
C THR A 307 0.33 -29.06 -40.21
N LEU A 308 1.33 -28.32 -39.73
CA LEU A 308 2.75 -28.66 -39.82
C LEU A 308 3.13 -29.89 -38.98
N LYS A 309 4.25 -30.52 -39.35
CA LYS A 309 4.92 -31.51 -38.50
C LYS A 309 5.80 -30.80 -37.48
N GLU A 310 5.81 -31.29 -36.24
CA GLU A 310 6.56 -30.75 -35.10
C GLU A 310 8.01 -30.32 -35.43
N ILE A 311 8.76 -31.12 -36.21
CA ILE A 311 10.13 -30.78 -36.62
C ILE A 311 10.23 -29.47 -37.42
N PHE A 312 9.25 -29.19 -38.28
CA PHE A 312 9.16 -27.93 -39.03
C PHE A 312 8.64 -26.79 -38.16
N VAL A 313 7.79 -27.08 -37.16
CA VAL A 313 7.36 -26.09 -36.16
C VAL A 313 8.54 -25.63 -35.31
N VAL A 314 9.39 -26.54 -34.86
CA VAL A 314 10.63 -26.20 -34.12
C VAL A 314 11.60 -25.41 -35.01
N GLN A 315 11.73 -25.75 -36.30
CA GLN A 315 12.55 -24.97 -37.23
C GLN A 315 11.99 -23.56 -37.46
N LEU A 316 10.67 -23.42 -37.69
CA LEU A 316 10.00 -22.13 -37.87
C LEU A 316 10.14 -21.23 -36.64
N LEU A 317 9.88 -21.77 -35.44
CA LEU A 317 9.99 -21.02 -34.19
C LEU A 317 11.44 -20.57 -33.92
N ARG A 318 12.44 -21.28 -34.46
CA ARG A 318 13.84 -20.83 -34.42
C ARG A 318 14.14 -19.74 -35.44
N GLU A 319 13.61 -19.83 -36.66
CA GLU A 319 13.77 -18.79 -37.69
C GLU A 319 13.12 -17.47 -37.26
N LEU A 320 11.99 -17.55 -36.55
CA LEU A 320 11.32 -16.43 -35.89
C LEU A 320 12.02 -15.96 -34.60
N GLY A 321 13.09 -16.66 -34.15
CA GLY A 321 13.84 -16.37 -32.92
C GLY A 321 13.08 -16.61 -31.61
N VAL A 322 11.90 -17.22 -31.65
CA VAL A 322 11.04 -17.41 -30.47
C VAL A 322 11.27 -18.74 -29.73
N ASP A 323 12.01 -19.69 -30.30
CA ASP A 323 12.14 -21.08 -29.79
C ASP A 323 12.54 -21.18 -28.31
N GLN A 324 13.38 -20.27 -27.81
CA GLN A 324 13.80 -20.24 -26.41
C GLN A 324 12.70 -19.80 -25.42
N TYR A 325 11.78 -18.94 -25.83
CA TYR A 325 10.68 -18.44 -24.99
C TYR A 325 9.53 -19.44 -24.90
N MET A 326 9.28 -20.24 -25.94
CA MET A 326 8.21 -21.24 -25.96
C MET A 326 8.29 -22.24 -24.79
N MET A 327 7.15 -22.58 -24.17
CA MET A 327 7.10 -23.51 -23.03
C MET A 327 7.56 -24.93 -23.43
N PRO A 328 8.16 -25.72 -22.50
CA PRO A 328 8.69 -27.05 -22.83
C PRO A 328 7.59 -28.05 -23.22
N SER A 329 6.42 -27.92 -22.59
CA SER A 329 5.14 -28.44 -23.08
C SER A 329 4.30 -27.24 -23.50
N PRO A 330 3.56 -27.29 -24.62
CA PRO A 330 2.46 -26.36 -24.86
C PRO A 330 1.44 -26.41 -23.71
N CYS A 331 0.66 -25.34 -23.57
CA CYS A 331 -0.61 -25.42 -22.84
C CYS A 331 -1.60 -26.34 -23.59
N ASP A 332 -2.64 -26.81 -22.90
CA ASP A 332 -3.73 -27.59 -23.51
C ASP A 332 -5.07 -27.16 -22.90
N VAL A 333 -6.00 -26.75 -23.76
CA VAL A 333 -7.35 -26.28 -23.39
C VAL A 333 -8.20 -27.38 -22.72
N GLN A 334 -7.82 -28.65 -22.82
CA GLN A 334 -8.53 -29.79 -22.24
C GLN A 334 -8.05 -30.16 -20.82
N TYR A 335 -7.06 -29.45 -20.27
CA TYR A 335 -6.44 -29.76 -18.98
C TYR A 335 -6.44 -28.57 -18.01
N THR A 336 -6.26 -28.86 -16.73
CA THR A 336 -6.13 -27.81 -15.70
C THR A 336 -4.87 -26.97 -15.97
N PRO A 337 -4.93 -25.63 -15.81
CA PRO A 337 -5.99 -24.84 -15.19
C PRO A 337 -7.19 -24.45 -16.07
N TYR A 338 -7.20 -24.76 -17.37
CA TYR A 338 -8.22 -24.24 -18.31
C TYR A 338 -9.59 -24.91 -18.20
N ILE A 339 -9.68 -26.11 -17.61
CA ILE A 339 -10.94 -26.78 -17.28
C ILE A 339 -11.27 -26.72 -15.77
N PRO A 340 -12.56 -26.70 -15.37
CA PRO A 340 -13.75 -26.71 -16.23
C PRO A 340 -14.03 -25.36 -16.89
N THR A 341 -14.45 -25.37 -18.16
CA THR A 341 -14.91 -24.17 -18.88
C THR A 341 -16.43 -24.01 -18.76
N ASP A 342 -16.88 -22.77 -18.63
CA ASP A 342 -18.28 -22.38 -18.75
C ASP A 342 -18.80 -22.42 -20.21
N SER A 343 -20.02 -21.92 -20.43
CA SER A 343 -20.64 -21.70 -21.74
C SER A 343 -19.92 -20.72 -22.69
N GLN A 344 -19.07 -19.83 -22.16
CA GLN A 344 -18.33 -18.81 -22.89
C GLN A 344 -16.85 -19.20 -23.13
N GLY A 345 -16.36 -20.30 -22.55
CA GLY A 345 -14.99 -20.80 -22.70
C GLY A 345 -14.05 -20.50 -21.53
N TRP A 346 -14.58 -20.05 -20.39
CA TRP A 346 -13.80 -19.58 -19.24
C TRP A 346 -13.86 -20.53 -18.05
N ASN A 347 -12.73 -20.76 -17.40
CA ASN A 347 -12.69 -21.27 -16.03
C ASN A 347 -12.60 -20.09 -15.05
N SER A 348 -13.63 -19.89 -14.23
CA SER A 348 -13.65 -18.87 -13.18
C SER A 348 -13.77 -19.44 -11.76
N ASP A 349 -13.66 -20.77 -11.59
CA ASP A 349 -13.88 -21.48 -10.31
C ASP A 349 -13.01 -20.98 -9.14
N LYS A 350 -11.87 -20.32 -9.43
CA LYS A 350 -10.98 -19.72 -8.43
C LYS A 350 -11.29 -18.27 -8.07
N CYS A 351 -11.95 -17.53 -8.96
CA CYS A 351 -12.22 -16.10 -8.78
C CYS A 351 -13.37 -15.91 -7.78
N MET A 352 -13.03 -15.70 -6.51
CA MET A 352 -14.00 -15.55 -5.42
C MET A 352 -14.39 -14.08 -5.18
N SER A 353 -15.08 -13.48 -6.17
CA SER A 353 -15.57 -12.10 -6.09
C SER A 353 -17.05 -12.02 -5.72
N ASP A 354 -17.41 -11.10 -4.81
CA ASP A 354 -18.80 -10.77 -4.46
C ASP A 354 -19.61 -10.19 -5.64
N LYS A 355 -18.92 -9.67 -6.68
CA LYS A 355 -19.51 -9.21 -7.95
C LYS A 355 -19.12 -10.18 -9.08
N PRO A 356 -20.07 -10.75 -9.84
CA PRO A 356 -19.72 -11.64 -10.95
C PRO A 356 -19.02 -10.89 -12.09
N VAL A 357 -17.91 -11.43 -12.58
CA VAL A 357 -17.18 -10.87 -13.73
C VAL A 357 -17.91 -11.26 -15.02
N MET A 358 -18.34 -10.27 -15.81
CA MET A 358 -19.08 -10.48 -17.05
C MET A 358 -18.10 -10.66 -18.21
N LEU A 359 -17.88 -11.91 -18.63
CA LEU A 359 -16.86 -12.29 -19.61
C LEU A 359 -17.45 -12.48 -21.01
N GLY A 360 -16.66 -12.12 -22.03
CA GLY A 360 -17.01 -12.30 -23.44
C GLY A 360 -16.86 -13.74 -23.91
N LYS A 361 -17.53 -14.11 -25.01
CA LYS A 361 -17.42 -15.44 -25.60
C LYS A 361 -16.10 -15.64 -26.34
N LEU A 362 -15.33 -16.65 -25.95
CA LEU A 362 -14.10 -17.03 -26.62
C LEU A 362 -14.33 -17.90 -27.88
N PRO A 363 -13.38 -17.88 -28.83
CA PRO A 363 -13.25 -18.87 -29.90
C PRO A 363 -13.10 -20.30 -29.38
N SER A 364 -13.50 -21.31 -30.16
CA SER A 364 -13.49 -22.73 -29.75
C SER A 364 -12.10 -23.38 -29.71
N ASP A 365 -11.09 -22.71 -30.24
CA ASP A 365 -9.66 -23.03 -30.20
C ASP A 365 -8.92 -22.26 -29.10
N THR A 366 -9.64 -21.49 -28.27
CA THR A 366 -9.11 -20.79 -27.10
C THR A 366 -9.85 -21.22 -25.84
N SER A 367 -9.16 -21.24 -24.71
CA SER A 367 -9.81 -21.33 -23.39
C SER A 367 -8.97 -20.57 -22.37
N CYS A 368 -9.63 -19.83 -21.49
CA CYS A 368 -8.97 -18.95 -20.53
C CYS A 368 -9.40 -19.26 -19.10
N TYR A 369 -8.59 -18.87 -18.11
CA TYR A 369 -8.97 -18.90 -16.70
C TYR A 369 -8.71 -17.55 -16.02
N LEU A 370 -9.52 -17.26 -14.99
CA LEU A 370 -9.26 -16.17 -14.04
C LEU A 370 -8.46 -16.69 -12.83
N SER A 371 -7.50 -15.87 -12.38
CA SER A 371 -6.80 -16.08 -11.12
C SER A 371 -7.75 -16.02 -9.91
N ASP A 372 -7.24 -16.43 -8.75
CA ASP A 372 -7.88 -16.24 -7.45
C ASP A 372 -8.02 -14.77 -7.05
N THR A 373 -7.16 -13.87 -7.56
CA THR A 373 -7.31 -12.42 -7.41
C THR A 373 -8.42 -11.81 -8.28
N CYS A 374 -8.99 -12.56 -9.23
CA CYS A 374 -9.90 -12.08 -10.29
C CYS A 374 -9.30 -11.01 -11.24
N THR A 375 -8.05 -10.60 -11.07
CA THR A 375 -7.35 -9.61 -11.91
C THR A 375 -6.36 -10.23 -12.90
N GLY A 376 -6.02 -11.51 -12.72
CA GLY A 376 -5.17 -12.30 -13.60
C GLY A 376 -5.97 -13.07 -14.63
N VAL A 377 -5.65 -12.85 -15.90
CA VAL A 377 -6.28 -13.47 -17.07
C VAL A 377 -5.22 -14.26 -17.82
N HIS A 378 -5.41 -15.58 -17.92
CA HIS A 378 -4.48 -16.47 -18.62
C HIS A 378 -5.24 -17.30 -19.66
N CYS A 379 -4.76 -17.30 -20.91
CA CYS A 379 -5.40 -17.95 -22.04
C CYS A 379 -4.45 -18.93 -22.73
N CYS A 380 -4.97 -20.12 -23.05
CA CYS A 380 -4.35 -21.04 -23.98
C CYS A 380 -5.01 -20.89 -25.35
N ILE A 381 -4.22 -20.53 -26.37
CA ILE A 381 -4.67 -20.31 -27.75
C ILE A 381 -4.05 -21.38 -28.65
N GLN A 382 -4.86 -22.27 -29.22
CA GLN A 382 -4.43 -23.34 -30.13
C GLN A 382 -4.22 -22.78 -31.55
N ILE A 383 -3.00 -22.87 -32.08
CA ILE A 383 -2.68 -22.38 -33.44
C ILE A 383 -2.86 -23.55 -34.44
N PRO A 384 -3.87 -23.55 -35.34
CA PRO A 384 -4.20 -24.72 -36.15
C PRO A 384 -3.12 -25.10 -37.17
N GLN A 385 -2.47 -24.09 -37.78
CA GLN A 385 -1.40 -24.29 -38.76
C GLN A 385 -0.15 -24.93 -38.15
N LEU A 386 0.15 -24.61 -36.88
CA LEU A 386 1.31 -25.16 -36.16
C LEU A 386 0.99 -26.45 -35.40
N GLY A 387 -0.28 -26.77 -35.18
CA GLY A 387 -0.69 -27.91 -34.35
C GLY A 387 -0.27 -27.76 -32.88
N ARG A 388 0.04 -26.53 -32.44
CA ARG A 388 0.61 -26.19 -31.15
C ARG A 388 -0.16 -25.02 -30.54
N ALA A 389 -0.39 -25.05 -29.24
CA ALA A 389 -0.95 -23.91 -28.50
C ALA A 389 0.14 -23.02 -27.88
N VAL A 390 -0.24 -21.77 -27.59
CA VAL A 390 0.55 -20.78 -26.85
C VAL A 390 -0.23 -20.22 -25.68
N THR A 391 0.49 -19.93 -24.59
CA THR A 391 -0.04 -19.26 -23.41
C THR A 391 0.14 -17.75 -23.57
N VAL A 392 -0.94 -16.97 -23.43
CA VAL A 392 -0.88 -15.50 -23.29
C VAL A 392 -1.55 -15.09 -21.98
N TYR A 393 -1.02 -14.09 -21.30
CA TYR A 393 -1.59 -13.64 -20.03
C TYR A 393 -1.30 -12.19 -19.67
N LEU A 394 -2.17 -11.67 -18.82
CA LEU A 394 -2.21 -10.30 -18.31
C LEU A 394 -2.68 -10.37 -16.84
N ASP A 395 -1.87 -9.88 -15.90
CA ASP A 395 -2.18 -9.92 -14.47
C ASP A 395 -1.88 -8.58 -13.79
N LEU A 396 -2.81 -8.14 -12.94
CA LEU A 396 -2.80 -6.85 -12.26
C LEU A 396 -2.82 -7.07 -10.74
N ASP A 397 -1.63 -7.17 -10.16
CA ASP A 397 -1.43 -7.31 -8.71
C ASP A 397 -1.25 -5.93 -8.06
N THR A 398 -2.38 -5.32 -7.68
CA THR A 398 -2.40 -4.03 -6.97
C THR A 398 -1.79 -4.06 -5.57
N CYS A 399 -1.60 -5.26 -4.98
CA CYS A 399 -1.10 -5.42 -3.62
C CYS A 399 0.43 -5.52 -3.56
N HIS A 400 1.06 -5.83 -4.70
CA HIS A 400 2.52 -5.76 -4.90
C HIS A 400 2.90 -4.77 -6.02
N ASN A 401 2.02 -3.82 -6.36
CA ASN A 401 2.17 -2.82 -7.43
C ASN A 401 2.68 -3.39 -8.79
N THR A 402 2.37 -4.65 -9.09
CA THR A 402 2.99 -5.37 -10.21
C THR A 402 1.96 -5.68 -11.29
N PHE A 403 2.16 -5.08 -12.47
CA PHE A 403 1.54 -5.51 -13.71
C PHE A 403 2.44 -6.54 -14.38
N THR A 404 1.92 -7.73 -14.68
CA THR A 404 2.64 -8.77 -15.42
C THR A 404 1.93 -9.03 -16.74
N ILE A 405 2.64 -8.89 -17.85
CA ILE A 405 2.17 -9.27 -19.18
C ILE A 405 3.12 -10.30 -19.79
N GLY A 406 2.59 -11.35 -20.42
CA GLY A 406 3.42 -12.47 -20.85
C GLY A 406 2.87 -13.31 -22.01
N ILE A 407 3.80 -13.85 -22.78
CA ILE A 407 3.59 -14.84 -23.84
C ILE A 407 4.56 -15.99 -23.57
N GLU A 408 4.07 -17.19 -23.26
CA GLU A 408 4.88 -18.36 -22.88
C GLU A 408 5.90 -18.03 -21.74
N LYS A 409 7.22 -17.94 -22.04
CA LYS A 409 8.26 -17.46 -21.10
C LYS A 409 8.82 -16.06 -21.41
N PHE A 410 8.23 -15.33 -22.35
CA PHE A 410 8.54 -13.92 -22.59
C PHE A 410 7.62 -13.08 -21.69
N ILE A 411 8.13 -12.58 -20.55
CA ILE A 411 7.30 -12.12 -19.42
C ILE A 411 7.83 -10.81 -18.84
N HIS A 412 7.11 -9.71 -19.07
CA HIS A 412 7.49 -8.40 -18.56
C HIS A 412 6.68 -8.05 -17.31
N LYS A 413 7.41 -7.58 -16.28
CA LYS A 413 6.85 -6.96 -15.08
C LYS A 413 7.07 -5.45 -15.15
N ILE A 414 6.02 -4.71 -14.84
CA ILE A 414 5.95 -3.25 -14.92
C ILE A 414 5.26 -2.77 -13.63
N SER A 415 5.64 -1.61 -13.10
CA SER A 415 4.94 -0.99 -11.96
C SER A 415 3.54 -0.54 -12.41
N ILE A 416 2.50 -0.80 -11.62
CA ILE A 416 1.13 -0.33 -11.95
C ILE A 416 1.05 1.21 -11.95
N LEU A 417 1.89 1.87 -11.15
CA LEU A 417 2.07 3.34 -11.15
C LEU A 417 2.69 3.89 -12.45
N GLU A 418 3.31 3.04 -13.27
CA GLU A 418 3.98 3.42 -14.53
C GLU A 418 3.08 3.16 -15.76
N ILE A 419 1.81 2.75 -15.56
CA ILE A 419 0.82 2.54 -16.63
C ILE A 419 0.16 3.86 -17.04
N GLU A 420 0.22 4.20 -18.32
CA GLU A 420 -0.67 5.20 -18.90
C GLU A 420 -2.09 4.63 -19.04
N TYR A 421 -2.98 4.98 -18.12
CA TYR A 421 -4.38 4.58 -18.19
C TYR A 421 -5.11 5.22 -19.37
N GLY A 422 -5.98 4.45 -20.02
CA GLY A 422 -6.82 4.92 -21.12
C GLY A 422 -6.17 4.91 -22.51
N THR A 423 -4.86 4.73 -22.63
CA THR A 423 -4.19 4.49 -23.91
C THR A 423 -4.13 2.99 -24.25
N ILE A 424 -3.95 2.68 -25.54
CA ILE A 424 -3.77 1.31 -26.03
C ILE A 424 -2.27 1.05 -26.14
N HIS A 425 -1.83 -0.04 -25.52
CA HIS A 425 -0.45 -0.49 -25.48
C HIS A 425 -0.30 -1.82 -26.22
N SER A 426 0.89 -2.07 -26.77
CA SER A 426 1.21 -3.28 -27.54
C SER A 426 2.39 -4.01 -26.90
N PHE A 427 2.28 -5.34 -26.83
CA PHE A 427 3.32 -6.26 -26.36
C PHE A 427 3.49 -7.39 -27.36
N SER A 428 4.68 -7.51 -27.97
CA SER A 428 4.93 -8.43 -29.07
C SER A 428 6.15 -9.32 -28.83
N MET A 429 5.95 -10.62 -29.01
CA MET A 429 7.02 -11.62 -29.06
C MET A 429 7.47 -11.80 -30.51
N PHE A 430 8.29 -10.88 -31.00
CA PHE A 430 8.91 -10.89 -32.33
C PHE A 430 7.89 -10.91 -33.49
N GLY A 431 6.80 -10.15 -33.37
CA GLY A 431 5.69 -10.08 -34.33
C GLY A 431 4.82 -11.34 -34.44
N PHE A 432 5.31 -12.49 -33.98
CA PHE A 432 4.64 -13.79 -34.10
C PHE A 432 3.40 -13.92 -33.20
N VAL A 433 3.48 -13.43 -31.95
CA VAL A 433 2.34 -13.32 -31.03
C VAL A 433 2.33 -11.92 -30.44
N ASN A 434 1.16 -11.28 -30.47
CA ASN A 434 0.97 -9.89 -30.09
C ASN A 434 -0.19 -9.81 -29.10
N ILE A 435 -0.05 -8.96 -28.08
CA ILE A 435 -1.12 -8.60 -27.14
C ILE A 435 -1.29 -7.09 -27.21
N ASN A 436 -2.47 -6.64 -27.68
CA ASN A 436 -2.88 -5.25 -27.56
C ASN A 436 -3.78 -5.13 -26.32
N TYR A 437 -3.49 -4.20 -25.42
CA TYR A 437 -4.24 -4.05 -24.18
C TYR A 437 -4.55 -2.58 -23.88
N LYS A 438 -5.66 -2.36 -23.15
CA LYS A 438 -6.09 -1.07 -22.65
C LYS A 438 -6.61 -1.26 -21.23
N ILE A 439 -6.10 -0.49 -20.29
CA ILE A 439 -6.55 -0.49 -18.89
C ILE A 439 -7.08 0.90 -18.57
N GLU A 440 -8.29 0.99 -18.05
CA GLU A 440 -8.86 2.20 -17.45
C GLU A 440 -9.21 1.91 -15.99
N GLU A 441 -9.24 2.95 -15.15
CA GLU A 441 -9.49 2.83 -13.72
C GLU A 441 -10.90 3.35 -13.36
N LEU A 442 -11.64 2.59 -12.54
CA LEU A 442 -12.79 3.09 -11.79
C LEU A 442 -12.40 3.04 -10.31
N TYR A 443 -11.85 4.15 -9.82
CA TYR A 443 -11.35 4.28 -8.45
C TYR A 443 -12.46 4.03 -7.43
N ASN A 444 -13.58 4.75 -7.53
CA ASN A 444 -14.66 4.71 -6.54
C ASN A 444 -15.52 3.44 -6.59
N GLU A 445 -15.52 2.70 -7.70
CA GLU A 445 -16.15 1.37 -7.75
C GLU A 445 -15.24 0.24 -7.26
N GLY A 446 -13.94 0.51 -7.09
CA GLY A 446 -12.91 -0.50 -6.80
C GLY A 446 -12.68 -1.45 -7.97
N MET A 447 -12.70 -0.97 -9.22
CA MET A 447 -12.60 -1.82 -10.42
C MET A 447 -11.53 -1.29 -11.40
N PHE A 448 -10.99 -2.17 -12.23
CA PHE A 448 -10.40 -1.82 -13.53
C PHE A 448 -11.41 -2.10 -14.64
N ILE A 449 -11.32 -1.38 -15.75
CA ILE A 449 -11.92 -1.75 -17.03
C ILE A 449 -10.76 -2.20 -17.93
N VAL A 450 -10.77 -3.45 -18.36
CA VAL A 450 -9.69 -4.01 -19.19
C VAL A 450 -10.23 -4.48 -20.54
N SER A 451 -9.55 -4.07 -21.60
CA SER A 451 -9.66 -4.66 -22.94
C SER A 451 -8.34 -5.32 -23.31
N MET A 452 -8.40 -6.48 -23.96
CA MET A 452 -7.24 -7.29 -24.35
C MET A 452 -7.56 -8.04 -25.63
N THR A 453 -6.75 -7.80 -26.67
CA THR A 453 -6.76 -8.54 -27.94
C THR A 453 -5.46 -9.34 -28.03
N ALA A 454 -5.54 -10.62 -28.34
CA ALA A 454 -4.38 -11.49 -28.59
C ALA A 454 -4.39 -11.97 -30.04
N SER A 455 -3.30 -11.71 -30.77
CA SER A 455 -3.21 -11.95 -32.22
C SER A 455 -1.96 -12.79 -32.55
N VAL A 456 -2.11 -13.78 -33.43
CA VAL A 456 -1.03 -14.68 -33.86
C VAL A 456 -0.78 -14.50 -35.35
N CYS A 457 0.42 -14.07 -35.72
CA CYS A 457 0.73 -13.58 -37.06
C CYS A 457 1.90 -14.38 -37.66
N LEU A 458 1.79 -14.77 -38.93
CA LEU A 458 2.79 -15.58 -39.63
C LEU A 458 3.31 -14.90 -40.91
N GLU A 459 2.89 -13.66 -41.16
CA GLU A 459 3.24 -12.84 -42.32
C GLU A 459 3.52 -11.42 -41.82
N SER A 460 4.75 -10.93 -41.98
CA SER A 460 5.24 -9.64 -41.45
C SER A 460 4.40 -8.42 -41.85
N ASN A 461 3.89 -8.43 -43.08
CA ASN A 461 3.11 -7.36 -43.69
C ASN A 461 1.70 -7.84 -44.10
N GLY A 462 1.24 -8.95 -43.51
CA GLY A 462 -0.05 -9.58 -43.79
C GLY A 462 -1.05 -9.47 -42.64
N PRO A 463 -2.30 -9.93 -42.83
CA PRO A 463 -3.21 -10.15 -41.72
C PRO A 463 -2.70 -11.30 -40.83
N CYS A 464 -2.99 -11.21 -39.54
CA CYS A 464 -2.73 -12.29 -38.59
C CYS A 464 -3.66 -13.49 -38.83
N GLU A 465 -3.19 -14.70 -38.53
CA GLU A 465 -3.95 -15.95 -38.69
C GLU A 465 -5.06 -16.07 -37.62
N LEU A 466 -4.76 -15.60 -36.41
CA LEU A 466 -5.70 -15.47 -35.31
C LEU A 466 -5.71 -14.01 -34.83
N ASP A 467 -6.89 -13.50 -34.50
CA ASP A 467 -7.09 -12.22 -33.84
C ASP A 467 -8.27 -12.36 -32.87
N ILE A 468 -7.99 -12.32 -31.57
CA ILE A 468 -8.89 -12.82 -30.53
C ILE A 468 -9.12 -11.74 -29.48
N GLN A 469 -10.32 -11.17 -29.45
CA GLN A 469 -10.76 -10.29 -28.36
C GLN A 469 -11.01 -11.12 -27.10
N VAL A 470 -10.02 -11.18 -26.22
CA VAL A 470 -10.06 -11.89 -24.94
C VAL A 470 -10.92 -11.11 -23.94
N LEU A 471 -10.70 -9.80 -23.83
CA LEU A 471 -11.48 -8.89 -22.99
C LEU A 471 -11.96 -7.70 -23.83
N ASP A 472 -13.22 -7.32 -23.68
CA ASP A 472 -13.79 -6.09 -24.23
C ASP A 472 -14.45 -5.29 -23.11
N ASN A 473 -13.76 -4.23 -22.64
CA ASN A 473 -14.23 -3.32 -21.59
C ASN A 473 -14.73 -4.04 -20.32
N VAL A 474 -14.08 -5.15 -19.94
CA VAL A 474 -14.49 -6.00 -18.81
C VAL A 474 -14.16 -5.32 -17.49
N LYS A 475 -15.16 -5.19 -16.61
CA LYS A 475 -14.94 -4.73 -15.22
C LYS A 475 -14.30 -5.85 -14.38
N LEU A 476 -13.02 -5.73 -14.06
CA LEU A 476 -12.31 -6.63 -13.12
C LEU A 476 -12.24 -5.96 -11.73
N PRO A 477 -12.53 -6.68 -10.62
CA PRO A 477 -12.49 -6.10 -9.29
C PRO A 477 -11.04 -5.92 -8.82
N LYS A 478 -10.73 -4.77 -8.21
CA LYS A 478 -9.46 -4.59 -7.49
C LYS A 478 -9.53 -5.38 -6.17
N PRO A 479 -8.57 -6.26 -5.86
CA PRO A 479 -8.55 -6.93 -4.56
C PRO A 479 -8.35 -5.91 -3.43
N LEU A 480 -9.09 -6.08 -2.33
CA LEU A 480 -8.91 -5.28 -1.12
C LEU A 480 -7.61 -5.71 -0.41
N CYS A 481 -6.51 -5.05 -0.80
CA CYS A 481 -5.17 -5.33 -0.30
C CYS A 481 -5.08 -5.12 1.22
N ASN A 482 -4.82 -6.20 1.96
CA ASN A 482 -4.67 -6.15 3.40
C ASN A 482 -3.25 -5.70 3.78
N PHE A 483 -3.01 -4.40 3.72
CA PHE A 483 -1.77 -3.72 4.15
C PHE A 483 -1.51 -3.79 5.67
N ASN A 484 -2.28 -4.61 6.41
CA ASN A 484 -2.06 -4.96 7.83
C ASN A 484 -1.73 -6.44 8.03
N GLN A 485 -1.38 -7.17 6.95
CA GLN A 485 -0.64 -8.42 7.09
C GLN A 485 0.77 -8.14 7.64
N GLY A 486 1.46 -9.19 8.10
CA GLY A 486 2.82 -9.10 8.61
C GLY A 486 3.86 -8.76 7.53
N PHE A 487 5.14 -8.90 7.87
CA PHE A 487 6.18 -8.81 6.84
C PHE A 487 5.97 -9.91 5.78
N THR A 488 6.26 -9.56 4.53
CA THR A 488 6.20 -10.45 3.35
C THR A 488 7.00 -11.74 3.54
N ILE A 489 8.08 -11.67 4.33
CA ILE A 489 8.78 -12.82 4.90
C ILE A 489 8.17 -13.13 6.28
N PRO A 490 7.55 -14.32 6.49
CA PRO A 490 7.04 -14.72 7.80
C PRO A 490 8.15 -14.74 8.85
N ASP A 491 7.88 -14.17 10.02
CA ASP A 491 8.85 -14.01 11.12
C ASP A 491 10.14 -13.27 10.72
N PHE A 492 10.06 -12.33 9.76
CA PHE A 492 11.14 -11.41 9.41
C PHE A 492 11.77 -10.71 10.62
N SER A 493 13.09 -10.60 10.56
CA SER A 493 13.97 -9.94 11.51
C SER A 493 15.17 -9.43 10.72
N LEU A 494 15.50 -8.14 10.81
CA LEU A 494 16.65 -7.57 10.09
C LEU A 494 17.95 -8.18 10.58
N ALA A 495 18.09 -8.44 11.88
CA ALA A 495 19.27 -9.15 12.41
C ALA A 495 19.41 -10.55 11.78
N SER A 496 18.32 -11.32 11.74
CA SER A 496 18.32 -12.67 11.13
C SER A 496 18.55 -12.63 9.61
N TRP A 497 18.10 -11.56 8.95
CA TRP A 497 18.28 -11.34 7.52
C TRP A 497 19.73 -10.93 7.17
N LEU A 498 20.38 -10.13 8.02
CA LEU A 498 21.80 -9.78 7.90
C LEU A 498 22.68 -11.02 8.06
N ASP A 499 22.41 -11.85 9.08
CA ASP A 499 23.09 -13.12 9.30
C ASP A 499 22.90 -14.09 8.10
N LYS A 500 21.66 -14.25 7.61
CA LYS A 500 21.32 -15.05 6.41
C LYS A 500 22.15 -14.64 5.20
N ASN A 501 22.24 -13.33 4.95
CA ASN A 501 22.89 -12.78 3.76
C ASN A 501 24.40 -12.45 3.97
N LYS A 502 24.94 -12.67 5.18
CA LYS A 502 26.34 -12.40 5.57
C LYS A 502 26.75 -10.92 5.40
N ILE A 503 25.90 -10.01 5.87
CA ILE A 503 26.05 -8.56 5.67
C ILE A 503 26.46 -7.88 6.99
N ASP A 504 27.75 -7.56 7.13
CA ASP A 504 28.27 -6.79 8.26
C ASP A 504 27.82 -5.32 8.20
N ILE A 505 27.01 -4.88 9.17
CA ILE A 505 26.75 -3.46 9.44
C ILE A 505 27.73 -2.93 10.48
N THR A 506 28.36 -1.78 10.20
CA THR A 506 29.13 -1.01 11.20
C THR A 506 28.43 0.27 11.64
N VAL A 507 27.63 0.89 10.77
CA VAL A 507 26.82 2.10 11.07
C VAL A 507 25.50 2.09 10.30
N GLN A 508 25.57 1.86 8.99
CA GLN A 508 24.43 1.87 8.06
C GLN A 508 24.54 0.67 7.09
N LEU A 509 23.42 0.29 6.48
CA LEU A 509 23.41 -0.65 5.36
C LEU A 509 24.20 -0.09 4.18
N GLN A 510 25.00 -0.95 3.57
CA GLN A 510 25.58 -0.66 2.27
C GLN A 510 24.46 -0.60 1.22
N SER A 511 24.57 0.29 0.24
CA SER A 511 23.43 0.68 -0.60
C SER A 511 22.81 -0.45 -1.42
N TYR A 512 23.53 -1.54 -1.70
CA TYR A 512 22.97 -2.75 -2.33
C TYR A 512 22.08 -3.57 -1.38
N ALA A 513 22.48 -3.66 -0.11
CA ALA A 513 21.84 -4.50 0.89
C ALA A 513 20.49 -3.90 1.29
N ARG A 514 20.45 -2.56 1.39
CA ARG A 514 19.21 -1.80 1.46
C ARG A 514 18.28 -2.15 0.29
N ASP A 515 18.75 -2.08 -0.96
CA ASP A 515 17.89 -2.30 -2.13
C ASP A 515 17.40 -3.77 -2.19
N LEU A 516 18.25 -4.76 -1.90
CA LEU A 516 17.86 -6.18 -1.71
C LEU A 516 16.80 -6.33 -0.61
N LEU A 517 16.90 -5.57 0.48
CA LEU A 517 15.93 -5.57 1.56
C LEU A 517 14.59 -4.92 1.13
N MET A 518 14.61 -3.85 0.34
CA MET A 518 13.37 -3.26 -0.20
C MET A 518 12.66 -4.23 -1.16
N GLU A 519 13.43 -5.00 -1.94
CA GLU A 519 12.92 -6.05 -2.82
C GLU A 519 12.36 -7.25 -2.03
N GLU A 520 13.13 -7.83 -1.10
CA GLU A 520 12.70 -8.99 -0.28
C GLU A 520 11.52 -8.65 0.67
N LEU A 521 11.30 -7.38 1.02
CA LEU A 521 10.13 -6.92 1.75
C LEU A 521 8.92 -6.56 0.85
N GLY A 522 9.08 -6.54 -0.47
CA GLY A 522 8.00 -6.23 -1.43
C GLY A 522 7.63 -4.75 -1.51
N ILE A 523 8.55 -3.85 -1.19
CA ILE A 523 8.30 -2.39 -1.11
C ILE A 523 9.04 -1.55 -2.16
N ALA A 524 10.01 -2.13 -2.87
CA ALA A 524 10.84 -1.44 -3.86
C ALA A 524 10.03 -0.64 -4.90
N GLY A 525 9.00 -1.26 -5.49
CA GLY A 525 8.16 -0.64 -6.53
C GLY A 525 7.26 0.48 -6.05
N TYR A 526 7.06 0.64 -4.73
CA TYR A 526 6.32 1.76 -4.16
C TYR A 526 7.21 2.98 -3.87
N LEU A 527 8.54 2.83 -3.82
CA LEU A 527 9.47 3.91 -3.49
C LEU A 527 9.48 5.02 -4.56
N GLN A 528 9.62 6.28 -4.13
CA GLN A 528 9.76 7.43 -5.02
C GLN A 528 11.08 7.37 -5.79
N SER A 529 11.06 7.80 -7.06
CA SER A 529 12.27 7.86 -7.90
C SER A 529 13.27 8.92 -7.42
N THR A 530 12.80 9.91 -6.66
CA THR A 530 13.59 10.90 -5.92
C THR A 530 13.07 10.95 -4.50
N GLN A 531 13.89 10.63 -3.50
CA GLN A 531 13.47 10.62 -2.09
C GLN A 531 13.28 12.05 -1.56
N CYS A 532 12.21 12.27 -0.78
CA CYS A 532 11.98 13.54 -0.06
C CYS A 532 13.21 14.01 0.72
N GLN A 533 13.47 15.32 0.78
CA GLN A 533 14.61 15.88 1.52
C GLN A 533 14.18 16.95 2.53
N PHE A 534 14.91 17.08 3.64
CA PHE A 534 14.65 18.15 4.61
C PHE A 534 14.90 19.57 4.06
N SER A 535 15.56 19.70 2.91
CA SER A 535 15.71 20.96 2.16
C SER A 535 14.40 21.49 1.59
N ASP A 536 13.42 20.62 1.40
CA ASP A 536 12.22 20.90 0.62
C ASP A 536 11.12 21.56 1.49
N TYR A 537 11.45 21.79 2.77
CA TYR A 537 10.59 22.28 3.84
C TYR A 537 11.14 23.56 4.46
N GLN A 538 10.29 24.56 4.70
CA GLN A 538 10.66 25.80 5.41
C GLN A 538 10.59 25.60 6.93
N LEU A 539 11.50 24.79 7.45
CA LEU A 539 11.47 24.30 8.83
C LEU A 539 11.71 25.39 9.90
N ASN A 540 10.79 25.45 10.88
CA ASN A 540 10.97 26.20 12.11
C ASN A 540 11.89 25.48 13.13
N THR A 541 12.03 26.05 14.33
CA THR A 541 12.85 25.49 15.43
C THR A 541 12.46 24.07 15.85
N ASP A 542 11.20 23.73 15.63
CA ASP A 542 10.55 22.49 16.06
C ASP A 542 10.39 21.49 14.91
N ARG A 543 11.04 21.78 13.77
CA ARG A 543 11.07 21.00 12.52
C ARG A 543 9.71 20.80 11.85
N TRP A 544 8.86 21.81 11.97
CA TRP A 544 7.63 21.96 11.17
C TRP A 544 7.78 23.02 10.09
N ASP A 545 7.25 22.73 8.90
CA ASP A 545 6.84 23.72 7.90
C ASP A 545 5.33 23.94 8.08
N LEU A 546 4.90 25.18 8.32
CA LEU A 546 3.53 25.48 8.75
C LEU A 546 2.62 26.03 7.65
N GLY A 547 3.14 26.27 6.43
CA GLY A 547 2.36 26.86 5.34
C GLY A 547 1.65 28.16 5.76
N LEU A 548 0.37 28.26 5.43
CA LEU A 548 -0.54 29.32 5.90
C LEU A 548 -1.34 28.95 7.17
N CYS A 549 -1.07 27.80 7.80
CA CYS A 549 -1.83 27.35 8.97
C CYS A 549 -1.62 28.22 10.22
N GLY A 550 -2.72 28.51 10.90
CA GLY A 550 -2.77 29.43 12.04
C GLY A 550 -1.90 29.00 13.23
N ALA A 551 -1.30 29.98 13.90
CA ALA A 551 -0.28 29.80 14.94
C ALA A 551 -0.76 29.21 16.29
N ASP A 552 -2.01 28.77 16.39
CA ASP A 552 -2.63 28.26 17.63
C ASP A 552 -2.58 26.71 17.76
N LEU A 553 -1.94 26.00 16.82
CA LEU A 553 -1.73 24.55 16.89
C LEU A 553 -0.59 24.19 17.86
N SER A 554 -0.91 23.45 18.92
CA SER A 554 0.06 22.94 19.91
C SER A 554 0.81 21.70 19.40
N LEU A 555 1.75 21.89 18.49
CA LEU A 555 2.52 20.82 17.85
C LEU A 555 3.72 20.34 18.71
N PRO A 556 4.10 19.04 18.64
CA PRO A 556 5.29 18.52 19.29
C PRO A 556 6.58 18.91 18.54
N THR A 557 7.67 19.17 19.27
CA THR A 557 9.02 19.30 18.67
C THR A 557 9.44 17.98 17.99
N LEU A 558 9.61 17.98 16.68
CA LEU A 558 9.95 16.76 15.93
C LEU A 558 11.44 16.40 16.04
N PRO A 559 11.80 15.09 16.07
CA PRO A 559 13.18 14.65 16.17
C PRO A 559 14.01 14.99 14.93
N LYS A 560 15.35 15.00 15.07
CA LYS A 560 16.29 15.45 14.03
C LYS A 560 16.22 14.70 12.70
N ASN A 561 15.60 13.52 12.67
CA ASN A 561 15.42 12.68 11.50
C ASN A 561 13.94 12.56 11.06
N LEU A 562 13.06 13.46 11.52
CA LEU A 562 11.69 13.62 11.02
C LEU A 562 11.42 15.10 10.74
N ALA A 563 10.83 15.44 9.60
CA ALA A 563 10.36 16.78 9.26
C ALA A 563 8.95 16.67 8.71
N CYS A 564 8.04 17.58 9.07
CA CYS A 564 6.67 17.54 8.57
C CYS A 564 6.17 18.91 8.13
N ARG A 565 5.31 18.92 7.10
CA ARG A 565 4.55 20.07 6.60
C ARG A 565 3.08 19.93 6.98
N LEU A 566 2.49 21.04 7.42
CA LEU A 566 1.05 21.29 7.37
C LEU A 566 0.74 22.08 6.08
N PRO A 567 0.01 21.52 5.12
CA PRO A 567 -0.52 22.26 3.97
C PRO A 567 -1.69 23.17 4.39
N ASP A 568 -2.02 24.16 3.57
CA ASP A 568 -2.85 25.32 3.96
C ASP A 568 -4.29 25.01 4.44
N TYR A 569 -4.83 23.83 4.16
CA TYR A 569 -6.11 23.33 4.69
C TYR A 569 -6.04 22.83 6.15
N CYS A 570 -4.84 22.63 6.70
CA CYS A 570 -4.54 22.27 8.10
C CYS A 570 -5.11 20.93 8.63
N THR A 571 -5.98 20.25 7.89
CA THR A 571 -6.52 18.91 8.21
C THR A 571 -5.68 17.76 7.66
N GLY A 572 -4.53 18.04 7.04
CA GLY A 572 -3.59 17.04 6.54
C GLY A 572 -2.15 17.39 6.83
N ILE A 573 -1.27 16.43 6.56
CA ILE A 573 0.14 16.45 6.94
C ILE A 573 0.98 15.63 5.96
N GLN A 574 2.18 16.13 5.67
CA GLN A 574 3.18 15.48 4.83
C GLN A 574 4.51 15.40 5.58
N CYS A 575 4.99 14.20 5.90
CA CYS A 575 6.19 13.97 6.69
C CYS A 575 7.28 13.25 5.88
N CYS A 576 8.50 13.75 5.99
CA CYS A 576 9.71 13.08 5.49
C CYS A 576 10.52 12.56 6.69
N VAL A 577 10.82 11.26 6.70
CA VAL A 577 11.62 10.57 7.73
C VAL A 577 12.93 10.06 7.15
N TYR A 578 14.05 10.43 7.79
CA TYR A 578 15.35 9.82 7.53
C TYR A 578 15.54 8.58 8.41
N ILE A 579 16.02 7.49 7.78
CA ILE A 579 16.19 6.18 8.39
C ILE A 579 17.69 5.84 8.42
N PRO A 580 18.43 6.21 9.48
CA PRO A 580 19.89 6.04 9.57
C PRO A 580 20.44 4.65 9.25
N VAL A 581 19.69 3.58 9.55
CA VAL A 581 20.14 2.20 9.26
C VAL A 581 20.06 1.88 7.76
N LEU A 582 19.20 2.55 7.00
CA LEU A 582 19.10 2.40 5.54
C LEU A 582 19.97 3.43 4.78
N ASP A 583 20.25 4.60 5.37
CA ASP A 583 20.71 5.80 4.63
C ASP A 583 19.77 6.10 3.45
N MET A 584 18.55 6.45 3.84
CA MET A 584 17.38 6.64 2.97
C MET A 584 16.37 7.55 3.69
N TYR A 585 15.67 8.37 2.91
CA TYR A 585 14.51 9.12 3.34
C TYR A 585 13.24 8.44 2.80
N ILE A 586 12.16 8.50 3.57
CA ILE A 586 10.82 8.01 3.18
C ILE A 586 9.79 9.10 3.47
N GLU A 587 8.83 9.28 2.56
CA GLU A 587 7.66 10.13 2.73
C GLU A 587 6.45 9.36 3.28
N ALA A 588 5.71 9.98 4.19
CA ALA A 588 4.41 9.54 4.66
C ALA A 588 3.47 10.74 4.73
N HIS A 589 2.28 10.65 4.14
CA HIS A 589 1.27 11.71 4.18
C HIS A 589 -0.10 11.20 4.60
N LEU A 590 -0.91 12.08 5.18
CA LEU A 590 -2.31 11.83 5.47
C LEU A 590 -3.09 13.13 5.32
N LEU A 591 -4.12 13.13 4.48
CA LEU A 591 -5.02 14.24 4.20
C LEU A 591 -6.43 13.82 4.59
N LEU A 592 -6.99 14.47 5.62
CA LEU A 592 -8.38 14.33 5.99
C LEU A 592 -9.19 15.48 5.37
N ASP A 593 -9.86 15.22 4.26
CA ASP A 593 -10.81 16.16 3.69
C ASP A 593 -12.24 15.87 4.18
N ILE A 594 -12.79 16.81 4.94
CA ILE A 594 -14.13 16.72 5.52
C ILE A 594 -15.18 17.19 4.51
N CYS A 595 -14.79 18.06 3.58
CA CYS A 595 -15.65 18.70 2.61
C CYS A 595 -15.89 17.83 1.38
N ASP A 596 -14.91 16.99 1.04
CA ASP A 596 -15.03 15.91 0.04
C ASP A 596 -15.37 14.54 0.67
N LEU A 597 -15.61 14.49 1.99
CA LEU A 597 -15.80 13.25 2.75
C LEU A 597 -14.73 12.17 2.45
N ARG A 598 -13.46 12.54 2.39
CA ARG A 598 -12.37 11.69 1.91
C ARG A 598 -11.14 11.73 2.82
N LEU A 599 -10.63 10.56 3.18
CA LEU A 599 -9.36 10.39 3.89
C LEU A 599 -8.33 9.76 2.95
N SER A 600 -7.35 10.53 2.49
CA SER A 600 -6.19 10.03 1.74
C SER A 600 -5.03 9.73 2.67
N ILE A 601 -4.38 8.59 2.50
CA ILE A 601 -3.25 8.11 3.30
C ILE A 601 -2.19 7.58 2.34
N GLY A 602 -0.95 8.04 2.46
CA GLY A 602 0.14 7.60 1.60
C GLY A 602 1.46 7.31 2.30
N LEU A 603 2.19 6.34 1.76
CA LEU A 603 3.56 5.97 2.13
C LEU A 603 4.35 5.80 0.82
N GLU A 604 5.35 6.65 0.58
CA GLU A 604 5.96 6.82 -0.75
C GLU A 604 4.90 7.04 -1.84
N ASN A 605 4.85 6.20 -2.89
CA ASN A 605 3.80 6.24 -3.91
C ASN A 605 2.59 5.32 -3.60
N MET A 606 2.60 4.56 -2.49
CA MET A 606 1.43 3.79 -2.07
C MET A 606 0.38 4.76 -1.52
N VAL A 607 -0.79 4.88 -2.17
CA VAL A 607 -1.88 5.77 -1.72
C VAL A 607 -3.19 5.00 -1.56
N ILE A 608 -3.84 5.18 -0.41
CA ILE A 608 -5.13 4.60 -0.03
C ILE A 608 -6.10 5.75 0.24
N ASN A 609 -7.28 5.75 -0.38
CA ASN A 609 -8.36 6.68 -0.03
C ASN A 609 -9.52 5.91 0.61
N GLU A 610 -9.99 6.38 1.77
CA GLU A 610 -11.21 5.89 2.42
C GLU A 610 -12.28 6.99 2.41
N SER A 611 -13.53 6.64 2.10
CA SER A 611 -14.65 7.59 2.18
C SER A 611 -15.17 7.73 3.61
N LEU A 612 -15.20 8.96 4.13
CA LEU A 612 -15.65 9.33 5.47
C LEU A 612 -17.13 9.03 5.70
N ALA A 613 -17.94 8.95 4.64
CA ALA A 613 -19.37 8.67 4.71
C ALA A 613 -19.74 7.37 5.45
N HIS A 614 -18.81 6.42 5.56
CA HIS A 614 -18.96 5.17 6.32
C HIS A 614 -17.75 4.91 7.25
N TYR A 615 -16.96 5.94 7.57
CA TYR A 615 -15.73 5.77 8.35
C TYR A 615 -16.05 5.58 9.84
N ASN A 616 -15.47 4.51 10.42
CA ASN A 616 -15.62 4.20 11.84
C ASN A 616 -14.73 5.11 12.70
N PHE A 617 -15.20 6.32 12.99
CA PHE A 617 -14.55 7.26 13.91
C PHE A 617 -14.27 6.65 15.28
N ASN A 618 -13.28 7.20 15.99
CA ASN A 618 -12.78 6.71 17.28
C ASN A 618 -12.12 5.30 17.26
N THR A 619 -12.03 4.64 16.11
CA THR A 619 -11.15 3.47 15.91
C THR A 619 -9.70 3.90 15.69
N GLU A 620 -8.77 3.06 16.14
CA GLU A 620 -7.34 3.14 15.83
C GLU A 620 -7.09 2.25 14.60
N LYS A 621 -6.52 2.83 13.55
CA LYS A 621 -6.28 2.18 12.26
C LYS A 621 -4.79 2.19 11.95
N ILE A 622 -4.33 1.13 11.29
CA ILE A 622 -2.96 1.03 10.78
C ILE A 622 -3.03 0.91 9.26
N VAL A 623 -2.08 1.54 8.58
CA VAL A 623 -1.70 1.30 7.19
C VAL A 623 -0.20 1.02 7.19
N SER A 624 0.28 0.03 6.42
CA SER A 624 1.71 -0.23 6.34
C SER A 624 2.23 -0.57 4.95
N LEU A 625 3.45 -0.13 4.67
CA LEU A 625 4.20 -0.48 3.47
C LEU A 625 5.18 -1.61 3.83
N GLY A 626 4.87 -2.82 3.36
CA GLY A 626 5.62 -4.07 3.64
C GLY A 626 5.76 -4.41 5.13
N ASN A 627 4.87 -3.88 5.98
CA ASN A 627 4.98 -3.89 7.45
C ASN A 627 6.25 -3.20 8.02
N MET A 628 7.08 -2.59 7.15
CA MET A 628 8.29 -1.86 7.51
C MET A 628 7.99 -0.43 7.89
N VAL A 629 7.22 0.30 7.07
CA VAL A 629 6.74 1.65 7.40
C VAL A 629 5.30 1.49 7.85
N ARG A 630 4.96 1.94 9.06
CA ARG A 630 3.58 1.90 9.58
C ARG A 630 3.11 3.32 9.87
N LEU A 631 1.92 3.65 9.38
CA LEU A 631 1.17 4.81 9.80
C LEU A 631 -0.01 4.32 10.67
N ASN A 632 0.13 4.46 11.98
CA ASN A 632 -0.97 4.23 12.92
C ASN A 632 -1.65 5.59 13.17
N TYR A 633 -2.96 5.66 12.95
CA TYR A 633 -3.73 6.88 13.06
C TYR A 633 -5.09 6.63 13.73
N LYS A 634 -5.57 7.66 14.44
CA LYS A 634 -6.87 7.67 15.08
C LYS A 634 -7.50 9.05 14.92
N ILE A 635 -8.71 9.03 14.37
CA ILE A 635 -9.53 10.22 14.09
C ILE A 635 -10.78 10.11 14.97
N VAL A 636 -10.95 11.05 15.90
CA VAL A 636 -12.18 11.18 16.71
C VAL A 636 -12.88 12.46 16.32
N ASP A 637 -14.12 12.36 15.85
CA ASP A 637 -14.95 13.54 15.66
C ASP A 637 -15.39 14.09 17.04
N LEU A 638 -15.24 15.39 17.25
CA LEU A 638 -15.75 16.14 18.39
C LEU A 638 -16.83 17.09 17.87
N GLU A 639 -17.95 16.51 17.43
CA GLU A 639 -19.09 17.19 16.80
C GLU A 639 -19.50 18.47 17.56
N ALA A 640 -19.68 18.35 18.88
CA ALA A 640 -20.05 19.45 19.78
C ALA A 640 -18.95 20.51 20.07
N GLU A 641 -17.78 20.40 19.44
CA GLU A 641 -16.69 21.40 19.47
C GLU A 641 -16.29 21.91 18.07
N GLU A 642 -16.97 21.47 17.00
CA GLU A 642 -16.58 21.63 15.58
C GLU A 642 -15.10 21.28 15.31
N LYS A 643 -14.61 20.22 15.98
CA LYS A 643 -13.19 19.82 15.98
C LYS A 643 -13.02 18.35 15.73
N ILE A 644 -11.80 17.99 15.36
CA ILE A 644 -11.34 16.60 15.27
C ILE A 644 -10.15 16.45 16.22
N LEU A 645 -10.18 15.39 17.02
CA LEU A 645 -9.04 14.96 17.81
C LEU A 645 -8.25 13.97 16.95
N PHE A 646 -7.09 14.41 16.47
CA PHE A 646 -6.26 13.61 15.58
C PHE A 646 -4.99 13.12 16.31
N SER A 647 -4.79 11.81 16.30
CA SER A 647 -3.57 11.14 16.74
C SER A 647 -2.95 10.44 15.53
N LEU A 648 -1.65 10.65 15.31
CA LEU A 648 -0.92 10.14 14.16
C LEU A 648 0.47 9.71 14.57
N LYS A 649 0.84 8.49 14.24
CA LYS A 649 2.09 7.86 14.64
C LYS A 649 2.77 7.20 13.44
N LEU A 650 3.99 7.62 13.15
CA LEU A 650 4.82 7.09 12.07
C LEU A 650 5.90 6.17 12.67
N GLU A 651 5.89 4.90 12.29
CA GLU A 651 6.82 3.89 12.81
C GLU A 651 7.61 3.24 11.69
N ILE A 652 8.89 2.93 11.96
CA ILE A 652 9.78 2.19 11.06
C ILE A 652 10.28 0.95 11.79
N CYS A 653 9.85 -0.20 11.28
CA CYS A 653 9.86 -1.50 11.93
C CYS A 653 10.70 -2.46 11.10
N PHE A 654 11.57 -3.23 11.74
CA PHE A 654 12.46 -4.18 11.07
C PHE A 654 12.37 -5.60 11.66
N GLU A 655 11.43 -5.81 12.58
CA GLU A 655 11.27 -7.04 13.35
C GLU A 655 9.78 -7.37 13.44
N THR A 656 9.39 -8.62 13.16
CA THR A 656 7.98 -9.08 13.22
C THR A 656 7.42 -9.04 14.63
N LYS A 657 8.28 -9.14 15.65
CA LYS A 657 7.93 -9.22 17.07
C LYS A 657 8.84 -8.28 17.88
N GLY A 658 8.36 -7.11 18.24
CA GLY A 658 9.09 -6.12 19.03
C GLY A 658 8.55 -4.70 18.87
N ASP A 659 9.11 -3.76 19.64
CA ASP A 659 8.93 -2.32 19.43
C ASP A 659 9.66 -1.93 18.11
N CYS A 660 9.09 -1.02 17.29
CA CYS A 660 9.73 -0.56 16.06
C CYS A 660 10.99 0.28 16.34
N ILE A 661 12.01 0.20 15.47
CA ILE A 661 13.31 0.89 15.65
C ILE A 661 13.11 2.41 15.71
N TYR A 662 12.19 2.93 14.89
CA TYR A 662 11.71 4.30 14.97
C TYR A 662 10.20 4.31 15.18
N SER A 663 9.72 5.26 15.98
CA SER A 663 8.32 5.38 16.38
C SER A 663 8.08 6.80 16.85
N TYR A 664 7.33 7.58 16.07
CA TYR A 664 7.15 9.01 16.28
C TYR A 664 5.67 9.35 16.45
N ASP A 665 5.31 9.90 17.60
CA ASP A 665 4.01 10.57 17.80
C ASP A 665 4.05 11.92 17.03
N VAL A 666 3.59 11.91 15.78
CA VAL A 666 3.57 13.08 14.88
C VAL A 666 2.46 14.05 15.30
N PHE A 667 1.27 13.50 15.56
CA PHE A 667 0.19 14.16 16.29
C PHE A 667 -0.20 13.29 17.48
N LYS A 668 -0.60 13.94 18.58
CA LYS A 668 -1.01 13.25 19.80
C LYS A 668 -2.17 13.99 20.42
N ASP A 669 -3.36 13.45 20.19
CA ASP A 669 -4.66 14.00 20.56
C ASP A 669 -4.75 15.50 20.18
N THR A 670 -4.23 15.81 18.99
CA THR A 670 -4.10 17.17 18.48
C THR A 670 -5.47 17.64 18.00
N LYS A 671 -6.02 18.67 18.65
CA LYS A 671 -7.29 19.28 18.25
C LYS A 671 -7.08 20.14 17.02
N ILE A 672 -7.65 19.71 15.90
CA ILE A 672 -7.72 20.46 14.65
C ILE A 672 -9.16 20.95 14.49
N SER A 673 -9.36 22.24 14.21
CA SER A 673 -10.69 22.77 13.87
C SER A 673 -11.12 22.26 12.51
N LYS A 674 -12.40 21.86 12.37
CA LYS A 674 -12.99 21.65 11.05
C LYS A 674 -12.96 22.99 10.32
N GLN A 675 -12.45 23.05 9.09
CA GLN A 675 -12.64 24.24 8.26
C GLN A 675 -14.10 24.24 7.75
N PRO A 676 -14.79 25.40 7.71
CA PRO A 676 -16.11 25.49 7.12
C PRO A 676 -16.01 25.32 5.60
N CYS A 677 -16.71 24.33 5.04
CA CYS A 677 -16.64 24.01 3.62
C CYS A 677 -17.18 25.15 2.74
N ASP A 678 -16.40 25.58 1.74
CA ASP A 678 -16.85 26.60 0.79
C ASP A 678 -17.59 25.98 -0.40
N TRP A 679 -18.88 25.72 -0.21
CA TRP A 679 -19.77 25.25 -1.28
C TRP A 679 -19.97 26.27 -2.44
N ASN A 680 -19.24 27.39 -2.48
CA ASN A 680 -19.25 28.34 -3.61
C ASN A 680 -18.19 28.07 -4.68
N GLU A 681 -17.33 27.05 -4.50
CA GLU A 681 -16.23 26.66 -5.40
C GLU A 681 -16.64 26.34 -6.86
N GLY A 682 -15.66 26.05 -7.73
CA GLY A 682 -15.85 25.84 -9.16
C GLY A 682 -16.70 24.63 -9.55
N PHE A 683 -16.95 24.46 -10.85
CA PHE A 683 -17.36 23.15 -11.39
C PHE A 683 -16.09 22.31 -11.55
N PRO A 684 -16.06 21.01 -11.20
CA PRO A 684 -14.83 20.20 -11.06
C PRO A 684 -13.87 20.30 -12.24
N ILE A 685 -14.44 20.31 -13.44
CA ILE A 685 -13.74 20.50 -14.71
C ILE A 685 -14.12 21.87 -15.26
N PRO A 686 -13.21 22.86 -15.30
CA PRO A 686 -13.49 24.19 -15.79
C PRO A 686 -13.98 24.20 -17.26
N ASN A 687 -15.13 24.81 -17.51
CA ASN A 687 -15.84 24.86 -18.81
C ASN A 687 -16.41 23.50 -19.29
N PHE A 688 -16.63 22.53 -18.40
CA PHE A 688 -17.20 21.22 -18.74
C PHE A 688 -18.54 21.33 -19.49
N LYS A 689 -18.68 20.51 -20.53
CA LYS A 689 -19.93 20.27 -21.24
C LYS A 689 -20.12 18.77 -21.48
N LEU A 690 -21.30 18.27 -21.11
CA LEU A 690 -21.71 16.89 -21.37
C LEU A 690 -21.66 16.53 -22.86
N SER A 691 -21.97 17.48 -23.76
CA SER A 691 -21.90 17.27 -25.22
C SER A 691 -20.50 16.88 -25.71
N ASP A 692 -19.47 17.41 -25.07
CA ASP A 692 -18.09 17.32 -25.53
C ASP A 692 -17.52 15.99 -25.01
N TRP A 693 -17.75 15.69 -23.72
CA TRP A 693 -17.48 14.38 -23.12
C TRP A 693 -18.21 13.23 -23.84
N LEU A 694 -19.50 13.39 -24.18
CA LEU A 694 -20.23 12.39 -24.98
C LEU A 694 -19.53 12.14 -26.32
N THR A 695 -19.03 13.19 -26.98
CA THR A 695 -18.34 13.08 -28.28
C THR A 695 -17.00 12.37 -28.14
N GLU A 696 -16.23 12.65 -27.09
CA GLU A 696 -14.97 11.96 -26.76
C GLU A 696 -15.20 10.47 -26.48
N GLN A 697 -16.29 10.14 -25.77
CA GLN A 697 -16.74 8.77 -25.52
C GLN A 697 -17.46 8.12 -26.73
N GLN A 698 -17.44 8.75 -27.91
CA GLN A 698 -18.04 8.27 -29.17
C GLN A 698 -19.57 8.05 -29.11
N LEU A 699 -20.25 8.72 -28.17
CA LEU A 699 -21.70 8.68 -27.97
C LEU A 699 -22.41 9.84 -28.71
N PRO A 700 -23.69 9.67 -29.11
CA PRO A 700 -24.48 10.76 -29.67
C PRO A 700 -24.69 11.91 -28.67
N SER A 701 -24.58 13.17 -29.13
CA SER A 701 -24.74 14.36 -28.31
C SER A 701 -26.17 14.63 -27.79
N ASN A 702 -27.11 13.73 -28.05
CA ASN A 702 -28.53 13.80 -27.67
C ASN A 702 -29.02 12.59 -26.87
N VAL A 703 -28.10 11.82 -26.27
CA VAL A 703 -28.42 10.68 -25.39
C VAL A 703 -29.27 11.14 -24.19
N THR A 704 -30.44 10.53 -24.03
CA THR A 704 -31.37 10.79 -22.92
C THR A 704 -31.14 9.88 -21.70
N GLN A 705 -30.39 8.79 -21.88
CA GLN A 705 -30.09 7.78 -20.87
C GLN A 705 -28.80 7.04 -21.26
N LEU A 706 -27.82 7.00 -20.36
CA LEU A 706 -26.57 6.28 -20.51
C LEU A 706 -26.73 4.79 -20.17
N SER A 707 -25.81 3.95 -20.65
CA SER A 707 -25.64 2.60 -20.12
C SER A 707 -24.96 2.64 -18.74
N GLU A 708 -24.98 1.53 -18.01
CA GLU A 708 -24.37 1.44 -16.68
C GLU A 708 -22.86 1.79 -16.70
N LEU A 709 -22.09 1.19 -17.61
CA LEU A 709 -20.65 1.47 -17.76
C LEU A 709 -20.36 2.95 -18.06
N MET A 710 -21.15 3.58 -18.93
CA MET A 710 -20.95 4.99 -19.27
C MET A 710 -21.46 5.93 -18.17
N THR A 711 -22.42 5.46 -17.36
CA THR A 711 -22.82 6.14 -16.12
C THR A 711 -21.69 6.08 -15.10
N SER A 712 -21.05 4.91 -14.87
CA SER A 712 -19.85 4.79 -14.04
C SER A 712 -18.78 5.78 -14.48
N LYS A 713 -18.39 5.77 -15.78
CA LYS A 713 -17.36 6.67 -16.31
C LYS A 713 -17.72 8.15 -16.15
N LEU A 714 -18.98 8.55 -16.36
CA LEU A 714 -19.39 9.95 -16.20
C LEU A 714 -19.35 10.41 -14.74
N LEU A 715 -19.89 9.59 -13.82
CA LEU A 715 -19.90 9.91 -12.39
C LEU A 715 -18.49 9.94 -11.80
N GLU A 716 -17.60 9.08 -12.29
CA GLU A 716 -16.19 9.04 -11.91
C GLU A 716 -15.42 10.26 -12.41
N HIS A 717 -15.54 10.58 -13.71
CA HIS A 717 -14.90 11.73 -14.34
C HIS A 717 -15.36 13.08 -13.75
N LEU A 718 -16.56 13.13 -13.18
CA LEU A 718 -17.12 14.29 -12.51
C LEU A 718 -16.88 14.31 -10.98
N GLY A 719 -16.12 13.38 -10.41
CA GLY A 719 -15.86 13.29 -8.97
C GLY A 719 -17.03 12.79 -8.11
N ILE A 720 -18.26 12.77 -8.65
CA ILE A 720 -19.47 12.56 -7.84
C ILE A 720 -19.82 11.11 -7.50
N ALA A 721 -19.07 10.12 -7.99
CA ALA A 721 -19.45 8.70 -7.88
C ALA A 721 -19.51 8.20 -6.42
N GLU A 722 -18.59 8.63 -5.56
CA GLU A 722 -18.48 8.12 -4.20
C GLU A 722 -19.63 8.56 -3.28
N TYR A 723 -20.19 9.77 -3.49
CA TYR A 723 -21.26 10.35 -2.67
C TYR A 723 -22.63 9.67 -2.79
N LEU A 724 -22.84 8.83 -3.80
CA LEU A 724 -24.15 8.29 -4.16
C LEU A 724 -24.39 6.89 -3.55
N GLN A 725 -25.53 6.65 -2.89
CA GLN A 725 -25.88 5.34 -2.31
C GLN A 725 -26.06 4.28 -3.42
N GLN A 726 -25.59 3.06 -3.17
CA GLN A 726 -25.75 1.92 -4.07
C GLN A 726 -26.49 0.78 -3.32
N PRO A 727 -27.68 0.34 -3.79
CA PRO A 727 -28.52 0.98 -4.79
C PRO A 727 -28.99 2.39 -4.35
N GLY A 728 -29.42 3.21 -5.31
CA GLY A 728 -30.08 4.49 -5.00
C GLY A 728 -31.49 4.28 -4.41
N CYS A 729 -32.12 5.37 -3.96
CA CYS A 729 -33.44 5.29 -3.31
C CYS A 729 -34.51 4.63 -4.20
N ASP A 730 -35.31 3.73 -3.64
CA ASP A 730 -36.32 2.96 -4.39
C ASP A 730 -37.73 3.54 -4.22
N LEU A 731 -38.26 4.10 -5.31
CA LEU A 731 -39.62 4.64 -5.41
C LEU A 731 -40.73 3.57 -5.33
N THR A 732 -40.39 2.28 -5.48
CA THR A 732 -41.36 1.20 -5.72
C THR A 732 -41.59 0.27 -4.53
N SER A 733 -40.55 -0.21 -3.83
CA SER A 733 -40.72 -1.08 -2.67
C SER A 733 -40.71 -0.34 -1.33
N ASN A 734 -40.01 0.80 -1.21
CA ASN A 734 -39.88 1.52 0.05
C ASN A 734 -41.21 2.21 0.44
N PRO A 735 -41.84 1.88 1.59
CA PRO A 735 -43.10 2.47 2.01
C PRO A 735 -43.11 4.00 2.13
N LEU A 736 -41.93 4.61 2.39
CA LEU A 736 -41.77 6.08 2.44
C LEU A 736 -42.18 6.75 1.12
N TYR A 737 -41.94 6.09 -0.02
CA TYR A 737 -42.20 6.63 -1.36
C TYR A 737 -43.36 5.95 -2.07
N SER A 738 -43.50 4.63 -1.94
CA SER A 738 -44.49 3.84 -2.70
C SER A 738 -45.96 4.08 -2.30
N THR A 739 -46.20 4.85 -1.24
CA THR A 739 -47.54 5.19 -0.73
C THR A 739 -47.95 6.65 -0.97
N ALA A 740 -47.15 7.43 -1.71
CA ALA A 740 -47.37 8.85 -1.95
C ALA A 740 -48.63 9.17 -2.80
N ASN A 741 -49.14 10.38 -2.62
CA ASN A 741 -50.32 10.90 -3.31
C ASN A 741 -50.01 11.40 -4.75
N SER A 742 -51.06 11.80 -5.48
CA SER A 742 -50.97 12.26 -6.88
C SER A 742 -50.13 13.52 -7.13
N HIS A 743 -49.68 14.20 -6.08
CA HIS A 743 -48.85 15.41 -6.12
C HIS A 743 -47.40 15.14 -5.66
N GLY A 744 -47.05 13.86 -5.44
CA GLY A 744 -45.71 13.40 -5.07
C GLY A 744 -45.45 13.27 -3.56
N TRP A 745 -46.45 13.49 -2.69
CA TRP A 745 -46.23 13.55 -1.25
C TRP A 745 -46.77 12.34 -0.48
N ASN A 746 -45.93 11.76 0.37
CA ASN A 746 -46.32 10.97 1.53
C ASN A 746 -46.14 11.83 2.80
N THR A 747 -47.04 11.75 3.78
CA THR A 747 -46.99 12.61 4.97
C THR A 747 -47.57 11.94 6.20
N GLU A 748 -46.79 11.97 7.29
CA GLU A 748 -47.21 11.59 8.65
C GLU A 748 -47.54 12.83 9.52
N CYS A 749 -47.29 14.04 9.00
CA CYS A 749 -47.62 15.29 9.66
C CYS A 749 -49.14 15.53 9.69
N ASP A 750 -49.73 15.61 10.90
CA ASP A 750 -51.15 15.96 11.14
C ASP A 750 -51.47 17.46 10.89
N GLY A 751 -50.48 18.28 10.54
CA GLY A 751 -50.60 19.72 10.33
C GLY A 751 -51.17 20.10 8.97
N ILE A 752 -51.99 21.17 8.92
CA ILE A 752 -52.46 21.76 7.64
C ILE A 752 -51.30 22.53 6.97
N LEU A 753 -50.48 21.81 6.22
CA LEU A 753 -49.44 22.36 5.36
C LEU A 753 -49.97 22.52 3.93
N MET A 754 -49.63 23.65 3.29
CA MET A 754 -49.78 23.81 1.84
C MET A 754 -48.46 23.37 1.19
N LEU A 755 -48.49 22.19 0.57
CA LEU A 755 -47.36 21.58 -0.13
C LEU A 755 -47.50 21.80 -1.65
N PRO A 756 -46.42 22.04 -2.40
CA PRO A 756 -46.46 22.21 -3.85
C PRO A 756 -46.55 20.85 -4.59
N ASP A 757 -47.03 20.87 -5.84
CA ASP A 757 -46.97 19.71 -6.73
C ASP A 757 -45.51 19.43 -7.14
N LEU A 758 -45.02 18.21 -6.89
CA LEU A 758 -43.63 17.84 -7.19
C LEU A 758 -43.45 17.40 -8.66
N PRO A 759 -42.40 17.87 -9.36
CA PRO A 759 -42.20 17.59 -10.78
C PRO A 759 -41.51 16.24 -11.04
N GLY A 760 -41.57 15.77 -12.29
CA GLY A 760 -40.65 14.76 -12.82
C GLY A 760 -40.75 13.33 -12.27
N GLY A 761 -41.75 13.01 -11.45
CA GLY A 761 -41.83 11.72 -10.74
C GLY A 761 -41.00 11.68 -9.44
N MET A 762 -40.57 12.84 -8.95
CA MET A 762 -40.03 13.03 -7.61
C MET A 762 -41.09 12.67 -6.55
N ILE A 763 -40.67 11.98 -5.48
CA ILE A 763 -41.54 11.65 -4.35
C ILE A 763 -40.87 12.08 -3.04
N CYS A 764 -41.59 12.84 -2.22
CA CYS A 764 -41.15 13.27 -0.89
C CYS A 764 -42.00 12.63 0.22
N HIS A 765 -41.33 12.20 1.29
CA HIS A 765 -41.90 11.89 2.60
C HIS A 765 -41.71 13.07 3.54
N LEU A 766 -42.75 13.41 4.29
CA LEU A 766 -42.71 14.34 5.42
C LEU A 766 -43.08 13.59 6.70
N ASP A 767 -42.25 13.70 7.72
CA ASP A 767 -42.39 12.94 8.96
C ASP A 767 -43.46 13.48 9.92
N SER A 768 -43.72 12.74 10.99
CA SER A 768 -44.69 13.10 12.03
C SER A 768 -44.31 14.33 12.87
N THR A 769 -43.04 14.77 12.89
CA THR A 769 -42.66 16.05 13.51
C THR A 769 -43.01 17.27 12.65
N CYS A 770 -43.31 17.07 11.37
CA CYS A 770 -43.45 18.12 10.36
C CYS A 770 -42.16 18.95 10.13
N THR A 771 -40.99 18.46 10.59
CA THR A 771 -39.71 19.18 10.44
C THR A 771 -38.60 18.35 9.79
N SER A 772 -38.89 17.13 9.33
CA SER A 772 -38.00 16.31 8.50
C SER A 772 -38.65 15.96 7.17
N VAL A 773 -38.00 16.36 6.06
CA VAL A 773 -38.38 15.98 4.70
C VAL A 773 -37.29 15.11 4.06
N THR A 774 -37.69 14.05 3.36
CA THR A 774 -36.79 13.17 2.59
C THR A 774 -37.41 12.91 1.22
N CYS A 775 -36.69 13.14 0.13
CA CYS A 775 -37.18 13.09 -1.23
C CYS A 775 -36.31 12.21 -2.13
N CYS A 776 -36.95 11.30 -2.88
CA CYS A 776 -36.31 10.47 -3.88
C CYS A 776 -36.68 10.98 -5.29
N THR A 777 -35.67 11.23 -6.13
CA THR A 777 -35.82 11.98 -7.39
C THR A 777 -35.18 11.24 -8.57
N PRO A 778 -35.93 10.81 -9.60
CA PRO A 778 -35.35 10.10 -10.74
C PRO A 778 -34.56 11.03 -11.68
N VAL A 779 -33.33 10.63 -12.03
CA VAL A 779 -32.45 11.35 -12.98
C VAL A 779 -32.21 10.49 -14.22
N GLY A 780 -33.01 10.73 -15.26
CA GLY A 780 -33.08 9.88 -16.45
C GLY A 780 -31.74 9.65 -17.18
N LEU A 781 -30.89 10.68 -17.27
CA LEU A 781 -29.59 10.58 -17.97
C LEU A 781 -28.70 9.46 -17.40
N ILE A 782 -28.69 9.29 -16.08
CA ILE A 782 -27.86 8.30 -15.36
C ILE A 782 -28.67 7.08 -14.90
N ASN A 783 -29.94 6.97 -15.33
CA ASN A 783 -30.88 5.90 -14.95
C ASN A 783 -30.92 5.59 -13.45
N ARG A 784 -30.84 6.63 -12.59
CA ARG A 784 -30.65 6.50 -11.15
C ARG A 784 -31.52 7.49 -10.41
N ASN A 785 -32.05 7.07 -9.26
CA ASN A 785 -32.76 7.96 -8.35
C ASN A 785 -31.77 8.57 -7.36
N ILE A 786 -31.93 9.87 -7.07
CA ILE A 786 -31.12 10.62 -6.10
C ILE A 786 -31.98 11.00 -4.90
N ASN A 787 -31.49 10.66 -3.71
CA ASN A 787 -32.06 10.97 -2.40
C ASN A 787 -31.59 12.36 -1.90
N PHE A 788 -32.52 13.16 -1.40
CA PHE A 788 -32.28 14.47 -0.79
C PHE A 788 -33.00 14.53 0.55
N TYR A 789 -32.45 15.16 1.58
CA TYR A 789 -33.16 15.32 2.86
C TYR A 789 -32.72 16.55 3.65
N LEU A 790 -33.65 17.04 4.47
CA LEU A 790 -33.50 18.19 5.33
C LEU A 790 -34.31 17.98 6.62
N THR A 791 -33.67 18.10 7.77
CA THR A 791 -34.27 17.89 9.10
C THR A 791 -33.93 19.05 10.04
N ILE A 792 -34.93 19.61 10.72
CA ILE A 792 -34.74 20.63 11.77
C ILE A 792 -35.20 20.02 13.11
N ASP A 793 -34.26 19.80 14.03
CA ASP A 793 -34.53 19.35 15.41
C ASP A 793 -34.27 20.49 16.40
N PRO A 794 -35.31 21.26 16.80
CA PRO A 794 -35.15 22.34 17.77
C PRO A 794 -34.93 21.85 19.21
N CYS A 795 -34.98 20.55 19.50
CA CYS A 795 -34.79 19.98 20.84
C CYS A 795 -33.38 19.49 21.09
N ASN A 796 -32.72 18.91 20.10
CA ASN A 796 -31.27 18.72 20.11
C ASN A 796 -30.51 19.98 19.65
N SER A 797 -31.24 21.01 19.16
CA SER A 797 -30.70 22.28 18.64
C SER A 797 -29.85 22.10 17.37
N VAL A 798 -30.33 21.20 16.51
CA VAL A 798 -29.62 20.64 15.36
C VAL A 798 -30.39 20.88 14.06
N PHE A 799 -29.65 21.14 12.98
CA PHE A 799 -30.12 21.15 11.60
C PHE A 799 -29.30 20.16 10.78
N LYS A 800 -29.95 19.25 10.06
CA LYS A 800 -29.30 18.25 9.22
C LYS A 800 -29.71 18.41 7.76
N LEU A 801 -28.74 18.29 6.86
CA LEU A 801 -28.93 18.45 5.41
C LEU A 801 -28.13 17.37 4.68
N GLY A 802 -28.67 16.79 3.61
CA GLY A 802 -27.93 15.80 2.83
C GLY A 802 -28.43 15.53 1.41
N ILE A 803 -27.48 15.13 0.57
CA ILE A 803 -27.63 14.55 -0.75
C ILE A 803 -27.06 13.14 -0.66
N GLU A 804 -27.86 12.10 -0.85
CA GLU A 804 -27.40 10.71 -0.85
C GLU A 804 -26.61 10.33 0.42
N LYS A 805 -25.30 10.09 0.34
CA LYS A 805 -24.41 9.87 1.50
C LYS A 805 -23.83 11.18 2.04
N TYR A 806 -23.73 12.20 1.19
CA TYR A 806 -23.10 13.49 1.47
C TYR A 806 -24.00 14.33 2.38
N GLN A 807 -23.68 14.33 3.68
CA GLN A 807 -24.56 14.86 4.71
C GLN A 807 -23.79 15.62 5.77
N PHE A 808 -24.38 16.71 6.26
CA PHE A 808 -23.80 17.56 7.30
C PHE A 808 -24.85 17.86 8.37
N GLU A 809 -24.37 17.99 9.60
CA GLU A 809 -25.15 18.36 10.76
C GLU A 809 -24.59 19.66 11.34
N PHE A 810 -25.48 20.61 11.64
CA PHE A 810 -25.18 22.00 11.95
C PHE A 810 -25.89 22.43 13.23
N SER A 811 -25.24 23.30 14.00
CA SER A 811 -25.83 23.96 15.17
C SER A 811 -26.88 24.99 14.77
N LEU A 812 -28.10 24.87 15.32
CA LEU A 812 -29.15 25.90 15.17
C LEU A 812 -28.81 27.20 15.90
N TYR A 813 -27.77 27.22 16.77
CA TYR A 813 -27.29 28.43 17.42
C TYR A 813 -26.35 29.26 16.53
N GLU A 814 -25.66 28.61 15.59
CA GLU A 814 -24.67 29.22 14.69
C GLU A 814 -25.20 29.37 13.25
N THR A 815 -26.48 29.09 13.03
CA THR A 815 -27.16 29.22 11.74
C THR A 815 -27.57 30.66 11.42
N ASP A 816 -27.07 31.23 10.32
CA ASP A 816 -27.52 32.53 9.79
C ASP A 816 -28.96 32.46 9.24
N PHE A 817 -29.96 32.67 10.10
CA PHE A 817 -31.35 32.75 9.68
C PHE A 817 -31.62 33.89 8.70
N ASN A 818 -32.57 33.68 7.79
CA ASN A 818 -32.99 34.56 6.70
C ASN A 818 -31.92 34.80 5.60
N VAL A 819 -30.81 34.06 5.60
CA VAL A 819 -29.84 34.02 4.48
C VAL A 819 -30.16 32.83 3.57
N GLN A 820 -30.14 33.04 2.25
CA GLN A 820 -30.22 31.95 1.27
C GLN A 820 -28.82 31.33 1.12
N LYS A 821 -28.71 30.01 1.34
CA LYS A 821 -27.46 29.25 1.26
C LYS A 821 -27.58 28.15 0.20
N GLN A 822 -26.45 27.79 -0.39
CA GLN A 822 -26.32 26.67 -1.34
C GLN A 822 -25.47 25.59 -0.68
N PHE A 823 -25.94 24.35 -0.76
CA PHE A 823 -25.23 23.14 -0.38
C PHE A 823 -25.17 22.25 -1.61
N ASN A 824 -24.00 21.79 -2.02
CA ASN A 824 -23.89 21.02 -3.25
C ASN A 824 -22.76 20.00 -3.20
N VAL A 825 -22.96 18.95 -4.00
CA VAL A 825 -21.92 18.02 -4.43
C VAL A 825 -21.45 18.53 -5.80
N GLU A 826 -20.24 19.07 -5.84
CA GLU A 826 -19.47 19.34 -7.07
C GLU A 826 -20.19 20.24 -8.10
N ARG A 827 -21.03 21.16 -7.63
CA ARG A 827 -22.03 21.96 -8.39
C ARG A 827 -22.98 21.17 -9.29
N ILE A 828 -22.86 19.84 -9.38
CA ILE A 828 -23.68 18.99 -10.23
C ILE A 828 -24.98 18.65 -9.52
N ILE A 829 -24.96 18.38 -8.21
CA ILE A 829 -26.16 18.13 -7.42
C ILE A 829 -26.26 19.20 -6.34
N ASN A 830 -27.32 20.00 -6.36
CA ASN A 830 -27.45 21.21 -5.55
C ASN A 830 -28.74 21.19 -4.74
N ILE A 831 -28.65 21.63 -3.49
CA ILE A 831 -29.76 22.09 -2.66
C ILE A 831 -29.57 23.58 -2.39
N ASN A 832 -30.56 24.39 -2.70
CA ASN A 832 -30.64 25.79 -2.27
C ASN A 832 -31.67 25.86 -1.15
N TYR A 833 -31.32 26.45 -0.01
CA TYR A 833 -32.21 26.49 1.14
C TYR A 833 -32.14 27.84 1.85
N LYS A 834 -33.23 28.17 2.56
CA LYS A 834 -33.30 29.35 3.42
C LYS A 834 -34.19 29.04 4.62
N ILE A 835 -33.62 29.09 5.83
CA ILE A 835 -34.35 28.93 7.09
C ILE A 835 -34.58 30.32 7.69
N THR A 836 -35.81 30.65 8.06
CA THR A 836 -36.15 31.92 8.73
C THR A 836 -36.85 31.62 10.06
N ASP A 837 -36.21 31.97 11.17
CA ASP A 837 -36.80 31.82 12.51
C ASP A 837 -37.80 32.96 12.79
N ILE A 838 -38.99 32.62 13.29
CA ILE A 838 -39.95 33.57 13.86
C ILE A 838 -40.21 33.19 15.34
N PRO A 839 -39.36 33.63 16.29
CA PRO A 839 -39.47 33.24 17.70
C PRO A 839 -40.81 33.64 18.34
N GLY A 840 -41.41 34.75 17.88
CA GLY A 840 -42.70 35.24 18.37
C GLY A 840 -43.91 34.37 17.96
N GLU A 841 -43.76 33.47 16.98
CA GLU A 841 -44.79 32.51 16.57
C GLU A 841 -44.42 31.05 16.86
N ASN A 842 -43.21 30.78 17.39
CA ASN A 842 -42.69 29.44 17.67
C ASN A 842 -42.70 28.52 16.41
N VAL A 843 -42.22 29.06 15.29
CA VAL A 843 -42.15 28.39 13.97
C VAL A 843 -40.88 28.75 13.21
N TYR A 844 -40.52 27.91 12.25
CA TYR A 844 -39.58 28.24 11.17
C TYR A 844 -40.36 28.43 9.87
N TYR A 845 -39.81 29.25 8.96
CA TYR A 845 -40.17 29.26 7.55
C TYR A 845 -39.02 28.69 6.73
N LEU A 846 -39.32 27.83 5.77
CA LEU A 846 -38.35 27.15 4.92
C LEU A 846 -38.65 27.37 3.43
N ASP A 847 -37.64 27.84 2.70
CA ASP A 847 -37.54 27.71 1.24
C ASP A 847 -36.53 26.58 0.93
N LEU A 848 -36.85 25.73 -0.05
CA LEU A 848 -36.03 24.56 -0.42
C LEU A 848 -36.18 24.21 -1.91
N ASP A 849 -35.10 24.35 -2.69
CA ASP A 849 -35.02 23.97 -4.11
C ASP A 849 -33.89 22.96 -4.36
N VAL A 850 -34.09 21.98 -5.24
CA VAL A 850 -33.05 21.02 -5.67
C VAL A 850 -32.81 21.06 -7.18
N LYS A 851 -31.54 20.91 -7.60
CA LYS A 851 -31.14 20.96 -9.02
C LYS A 851 -30.04 19.96 -9.36
N VAL A 852 -30.14 19.30 -10.52
CA VAL A 852 -29.12 18.37 -11.04
C VAL A 852 -28.63 18.81 -12.43
N CYS A 853 -27.37 19.22 -12.55
CA CYS A 853 -26.85 20.05 -13.63
C CYS A 853 -25.50 19.50 -14.17
N PHE A 854 -25.52 18.73 -15.27
CA PHE A 854 -24.32 18.11 -15.86
C PHE A 854 -23.51 19.04 -16.81
N ASN A 855 -23.64 20.35 -16.68
CA ASN A 855 -22.88 21.35 -17.44
C ASN A 855 -22.62 22.55 -16.53
N GLU A 856 -21.44 23.17 -16.61
CA GLU A 856 -21.16 24.42 -15.86
C GLU A 856 -22.16 25.54 -16.24
N ARG A 857 -22.56 25.59 -17.52
CA ARG A 857 -23.45 26.62 -18.07
C ARG A 857 -24.48 25.98 -19.01
N GLY A 858 -25.74 25.97 -18.59
CA GLY A 858 -26.86 25.42 -19.36
C GLY A 858 -28.10 25.18 -18.50
N PRO A 859 -29.17 24.60 -19.07
CA PRO A 859 -30.28 24.10 -18.28
C PRO A 859 -29.87 22.86 -17.47
N CYS A 860 -30.42 22.72 -16.27
CA CYS A 860 -30.30 21.52 -15.46
C CYS A 860 -31.27 20.42 -15.96
N ILE A 861 -30.96 19.16 -15.68
CA ILE A 861 -31.81 18.00 -16.02
C ILE A 861 -32.94 17.84 -15.01
N VAL A 862 -32.67 18.21 -13.75
CA VAL A 862 -33.68 18.34 -12.68
C VAL A 862 -33.60 19.76 -12.13
N GLU A 863 -34.77 20.36 -11.91
CA GLU A 863 -34.95 21.61 -11.16
C GLU A 863 -36.34 21.53 -10.50
N ALA A 864 -36.39 21.56 -9.17
CA ALA A 864 -37.61 21.32 -8.40
C ALA A 864 -37.65 22.12 -7.08
N THR A 865 -38.77 22.80 -6.83
CA THR A 865 -39.04 23.49 -5.56
C THR A 865 -39.81 22.53 -4.64
N ILE A 866 -39.19 22.12 -3.54
CA ILE A 866 -39.79 21.26 -2.50
C ILE A 866 -40.63 22.11 -1.53
N PHE A 867 -40.09 23.26 -1.11
CA PHE A 867 -40.77 24.21 -0.23
C PHE A 867 -40.58 25.64 -0.70
N SER A 868 -41.62 26.46 -0.53
CA SER A 868 -41.59 27.89 -0.83
C SER A 868 -42.34 28.62 0.28
N ASN A 869 -41.58 29.30 1.15
CA ASN A 869 -42.05 29.96 2.35
C ASN A 869 -42.98 29.06 3.20
N THR A 870 -42.61 27.77 3.34
CA THR A 870 -43.42 26.76 4.04
C THR A 870 -43.21 26.89 5.56
N LYS A 871 -44.31 26.95 6.31
CA LYS A 871 -44.33 27.17 7.77
C LYS A 871 -44.23 25.85 8.54
N LEU A 872 -43.15 25.65 9.29
CA LEU A 872 -42.86 24.43 10.05
C LEU A 872 -42.93 24.72 11.58
N PRO A 873 -43.46 23.80 12.41
CA PRO A 873 -43.61 24.02 13.86
C PRO A 873 -42.27 23.91 14.61
N LYS A 874 -42.12 24.62 15.74
CA LYS A 874 -41.07 24.29 16.73
C LYS A 874 -41.63 23.43 17.87
N LEU A 875 -41.01 22.27 18.09
CA LEU A 875 -41.31 21.38 19.21
C LEU A 875 -40.97 22.01 20.57
N GLN A 876 -41.58 21.50 21.64
CA GLN A 876 -41.32 21.89 23.03
C GLN A 876 -40.46 20.82 23.72
N CYS A 877 -39.35 21.23 24.34
CA CYS A 877 -38.21 20.36 24.65
C CYS A 877 -37.93 20.30 26.17
N ASN A 878 -37.37 19.19 26.66
CA ASN A 878 -37.28 18.87 28.09
C ASN A 878 -35.83 18.63 28.56
N TRP A 879 -35.37 19.35 29.59
CA TRP A 879 -33.94 19.60 29.86
C TRP A 879 -33.51 19.39 31.33
N GLN A 880 -32.65 18.40 31.64
CA GLN A 880 -31.82 18.36 32.87
C GLN A 880 -30.58 17.44 32.72
N LYS A 881 -29.36 17.92 33.04
CA LYS A 881 -28.18 17.10 33.42
C LYS A 881 -27.20 17.87 34.34
N GLY A 882 -26.60 17.15 35.28
CA GLY A 882 -25.43 17.51 36.08
C GLY A 882 -24.74 16.21 36.53
N PHE A 883 -24.68 15.95 37.85
CA PHE A 883 -25.11 14.60 38.30
C PHE A 883 -26.52 14.33 37.70
N LEU A 884 -26.91 13.07 37.49
CA LEU A 884 -28.26 12.75 36.98
C LEU A 884 -29.39 13.36 37.83
N LYS A 885 -29.10 13.70 39.09
CA LYS A 885 -29.81 14.73 39.87
C LYS A 885 -28.77 15.67 40.50
N SER A 886 -28.80 16.98 40.22
CA SER A 886 -27.71 17.91 40.56
C SER A 886 -27.51 18.20 42.06
N ASP A 887 -28.45 17.77 42.90
CA ASP A 887 -28.45 17.83 44.36
C ASP A 887 -28.13 16.46 45.01
N TRP A 888 -27.42 15.57 44.31
CA TRP A 888 -27.20 14.19 44.75
C TRP A 888 -26.61 14.06 46.17
N SER A 889 -27.29 13.23 46.96
CA SER A 889 -27.00 12.97 48.38
C SER A 889 -27.36 11.51 48.68
N LEU A 890 -26.40 10.74 49.18
CA LEU A 890 -26.59 9.30 49.41
C LEU A 890 -27.62 9.01 50.51
N SER A 891 -27.68 9.86 51.55
CA SER A 891 -28.68 9.76 52.62
C SER A 891 -30.11 10.03 52.13
N ASP A 892 -30.27 10.93 51.16
CA ASP A 892 -31.58 11.24 50.58
C ASP A 892 -32.01 10.16 49.57
N TRP A 893 -31.07 9.59 48.81
CA TRP A 893 -31.33 8.43 47.93
C TRP A 893 -31.75 7.19 48.75
N PHE A 894 -31.07 6.87 49.86
CA PHE A 894 -31.51 5.80 50.77
C PHE A 894 -32.95 6.03 51.24
N SER A 895 -33.25 7.24 51.72
CA SER A 895 -34.58 7.61 52.22
C SER A 895 -35.67 7.52 51.14
N LEU A 896 -35.37 7.96 49.91
CA LEU A 896 -36.30 7.90 48.77
C LEU A 896 -36.58 6.46 48.29
N LYS A 897 -35.61 5.56 48.47
CA LYS A 897 -35.71 4.13 48.07
C LYS A 897 -36.12 3.21 49.23
N ASN A 898 -36.52 3.76 50.40
CA ASN A 898 -36.84 3.02 51.62
C ASN A 898 -35.72 2.13 52.18
N PHE A 899 -34.45 2.41 51.86
CA PHE A 899 -33.30 1.75 52.49
C PHE A 899 -32.91 2.46 53.78
N SER A 900 -32.49 1.69 54.80
CA SER A 900 -32.02 2.24 56.07
C SER A 900 -30.56 2.71 55.96
N PRO A 901 -30.20 3.95 56.35
CA PRO A 901 -28.85 4.49 56.17
C PRO A 901 -27.70 3.72 56.85
N ASN A 902 -28.01 2.80 57.75
CA ASN A 902 -27.04 1.97 58.49
C ASN A 902 -27.04 0.49 58.05
N LEU A 903 -27.63 0.16 56.90
CA LEU A 903 -27.71 -1.20 56.38
C LEU A 903 -26.89 -1.35 55.09
N THR A 904 -26.19 -2.48 54.95
CA THR A 904 -25.54 -2.86 53.69
C THR A 904 -26.59 -3.01 52.59
N LEU A 905 -26.36 -2.43 51.41
CA LEU A 905 -27.27 -2.60 50.27
C LEU A 905 -27.25 -4.04 49.75
N PRO A 906 -28.39 -4.59 49.30
CA PRO A 906 -28.41 -5.80 48.47
C PRO A 906 -27.90 -5.49 47.06
N ASP A 907 -27.42 -6.49 46.34
CA ASP A 907 -26.72 -6.34 45.05
C ASP A 907 -27.53 -5.58 43.99
N GLU A 908 -28.84 -5.79 43.95
CA GLU A 908 -29.76 -5.08 43.05
C GLU A 908 -29.81 -3.56 43.35
N GLY A 909 -29.70 -3.18 44.63
CA GLY A 909 -29.57 -1.80 45.08
C GLY A 909 -28.18 -1.21 44.81
N ILE A 910 -27.12 -2.03 44.88
CA ILE A 910 -25.76 -1.61 44.49
C ILE A 910 -25.70 -1.35 42.98
N LEU A 911 -26.23 -2.26 42.16
CA LEU A 911 -26.25 -2.12 40.71
C LEU A 911 -27.05 -0.89 40.26
N GLN A 912 -28.22 -0.66 40.89
CA GLN A 912 -29.02 0.54 40.65
C GLN A 912 -28.25 1.81 41.06
N LEU A 913 -27.58 1.83 42.21
CA LEU A 913 -26.78 2.97 42.65
C LEU A 913 -25.60 3.27 41.72
N MET A 914 -24.87 2.25 41.26
CA MET A 914 -23.75 2.42 40.32
C MET A 914 -24.21 2.89 38.94
N LYS A 915 -25.42 2.50 38.52
CA LYS A 915 -26.07 2.98 37.28
C LYS A 915 -26.56 4.42 37.43
N ASP A 916 -27.24 4.76 38.52
CA ASP A 916 -27.69 6.13 38.83
C ASP A 916 -26.50 7.11 38.97
N LEU A 917 -25.30 6.62 39.30
CA LEU A 917 -24.04 7.37 39.38
C LEU A 917 -23.19 7.32 38.09
N GLY A 918 -23.58 6.58 37.06
CA GLY A 918 -22.87 6.52 35.78
C GLY A 918 -21.50 5.80 35.79
N LEU A 919 -21.25 4.92 36.78
CA LEU A 919 -19.97 4.22 36.93
C LEU A 919 -19.90 2.87 36.19
N THR A 920 -21.05 2.34 35.74
CA THR A 920 -21.19 0.98 35.19
C THR A 920 -20.37 0.68 33.94
N SER A 921 -19.89 1.68 33.20
CA SER A 921 -19.03 1.48 32.01
C SER A 921 -17.56 1.21 32.34
N PHE A 922 -17.12 1.36 33.59
CA PHE A 922 -15.70 1.27 33.99
C PHE A 922 -15.35 0.05 34.86
N LEU A 923 -16.35 -0.70 35.34
CA LEU A 923 -16.18 -1.88 36.17
C LEU A 923 -15.91 -3.14 35.32
N LEU A 924 -15.20 -4.11 35.87
CA LEU A 924 -15.13 -5.47 35.31
C LEU A 924 -16.51 -6.17 35.37
N ASP A 925 -16.81 -6.98 34.36
CA ASP A 925 -18.15 -7.57 34.16
C ASP A 925 -18.46 -8.72 35.15
N LYS A 926 -17.46 -9.11 35.95
CA LYS A 926 -17.60 -9.80 37.23
C LYS A 926 -16.74 -9.06 38.27
N PRO A 927 -17.20 -8.89 39.52
CA PRO A 927 -16.35 -8.40 40.60
C PRO A 927 -15.25 -9.44 40.94
N CYS A 928 -14.13 -8.97 41.48
CA CYS A 928 -13.06 -9.86 41.96
C CYS A 928 -13.47 -10.55 43.27
N ASP A 929 -13.62 -11.87 43.23
CA ASP A 929 -13.92 -12.70 44.40
C ASP A 929 -12.66 -13.46 44.86
N SER A 930 -12.22 -13.23 46.09
CA SER A 930 -11.08 -13.92 46.71
C SER A 930 -11.42 -15.32 47.24
N SER A 931 -12.67 -15.76 47.11
CA SER A 931 -13.16 -17.09 47.49
C SER A 931 -13.46 -18.01 46.31
N ASP A 932 -13.39 -17.50 45.07
CA ASP A 932 -13.41 -18.30 43.84
C ASP A 932 -12.05 -19.04 43.69
N PRO A 933 -12.03 -20.39 43.77
CA PRO A 933 -10.79 -21.17 43.76
C PRO A 933 -10.09 -21.22 42.40
N ASP A 934 -10.79 -20.89 41.31
CA ASP A 934 -10.20 -20.80 39.97
C ASP A 934 -9.68 -19.38 39.64
N SER A 935 -9.84 -18.43 40.58
CA SER A 935 -9.28 -17.08 40.45
C SER A 935 -7.76 -17.05 40.65
N VAL A 936 -7.08 -16.11 40.00
CA VAL A 936 -5.62 -15.89 40.15
C VAL A 936 -5.20 -15.48 41.57
N PHE A 937 -6.16 -15.21 42.45
CA PHE A 937 -5.95 -14.84 43.85
C PHE A 937 -6.03 -16.04 44.81
N ALA A 938 -6.59 -17.18 44.38
CA ALA A 938 -6.82 -18.37 45.21
C ALA A 938 -5.53 -19.02 45.74
N THR A 939 -4.43 -18.93 44.98
CA THR A 939 -3.10 -19.45 45.35
C THR A 939 -2.18 -18.39 45.97
N SER A 940 -2.70 -17.19 46.26
CA SER A 940 -1.90 -16.03 46.64
C SER A 940 -1.48 -16.03 48.12
N TYR A 941 -0.20 -15.82 48.40
CA TYR A 941 0.29 -15.70 49.78
C TYR A 941 0.16 -14.25 50.25
N GLN A 942 -0.69 -14.02 51.24
CA GLN A 942 -1.05 -12.66 51.72
C GLN A 942 -1.53 -11.71 50.60
N GLY A 943 -2.13 -12.25 49.53
CA GLY A 943 -2.62 -11.50 48.37
C GLY A 943 -1.70 -11.48 47.15
N TRP A 944 -0.53 -12.13 47.20
CA TRP A 944 0.47 -12.11 46.11
C TRP A 944 0.73 -13.48 45.47
N SER A 945 0.77 -13.52 44.15
CA SER A 945 1.34 -14.61 43.33
C SER A 945 2.64 -14.13 42.66
N LEU A 946 3.49 -15.08 42.23
CA LEU A 946 4.78 -14.84 41.57
C LEU A 946 4.69 -15.07 40.06
#